data_AF-A0A3M2CXU8-F1
#
_entry.id   AF-A0A3M2CXU8-F1
#
_cell.length_a   1.000
_cell.length_b   1.000
_cell.length_c   1.000
_cell.angle_alpha   90.00
_cell.angle_beta   90.00
_cell.angle_gamma   90.00
#
_symmetry.space_group_name_H-M   'P 1'
#
loop_
_entity.id
_entity.type
_entity.pdbx_description
1 polymer ?
#
loop_
_entity_poly.entity_id
_entity_poly.type
_entity_poly.pdbx_seq_one_letter_code
_entity_poly.pdbx_strand_id
1 'polypeptide(L)'
;MRVEVGDPVALKDGEGAVRLIDYRVDPTGRTVLLAAREDRTVLVNTVRTIVPLGGGTPRTRLSSSSFRLESERLPDWAFVTSDGTHALLLTRDGTLTRYSRGDDGFALAEIVDATPGDAEVTAANMHFGGKTLLVGDAGGDVSAWHVAVFEDESSGDSGLQRLTMAHTFSGGGGAVLDLTPSVRDRSIVVLTEGGEVRVRHVTSEKIAADFETGLADAYAARLTPKNDGIFAIGADGRYLIREFEPGYPEFSFKALFGKVHYEGQLEPSFVYQSSSGDDSSEIKLSIVPLIFGSLKATIFAMLFAVPVGVLAAVYTSEFLSHRVRRLVKPGVEMMASLPSVVLGFVAAIIIAPFARQWLPSVLIGFATIPFSVLVMAHVWQLVPESLRKRMRSGQHLAMVLAACFLGVTLAVLMGPGFERLLFAPPEGLAEGVPVDMRRWLAGEYGPAWPGWFVVLTGPVAIAVAFLQSVFVSRRIDRLLAHKSRGFISAVIFARFFAMLAIIGGVSIALAFLLQAMGFDPRDSIFGPFSPRNTLVVAMIMGFAVIPIIYTISEDSLRAVPDSLRAASLGSGATPWQTAVRIVIPVAGSGIFSACMIGFGRAVGETMIVLMATGNTPEMSWNIFGGFRTLAANIAVELPEAPKGETHYRVLFLCGLVLFLMTFVINTCAEIVRQVVRARTAGL
;
A
#
# COMPACT_ATOMS: atom_id res chain seq x y z
N MET A 1 -2.93 48.12 17.88
CA MET A 1 -1.58 47.71 17.42
C MET A 1 -0.99 48.91 16.68
N ARG A 2 0.01 49.60 17.24
CA ARG A 2 0.75 50.61 16.46
C ARG A 2 1.72 49.83 15.57
N VAL A 3 1.52 49.86 14.26
CA VAL A 3 2.47 49.30 13.29
C VAL A 3 3.59 50.33 13.18
N GLU A 4 4.72 50.07 13.82
CA GLU A 4 5.94 50.85 13.58
C GLU A 4 6.58 50.32 12.30
N VAL A 5 6.47 51.12 11.23
CA VAL A 5 7.13 50.83 9.96
C VAL A 5 8.60 51.21 10.13
N GLY A 6 9.50 50.23 10.05
CA GLY A 6 10.94 50.47 10.08
C GLY A 6 11.43 51.17 8.81
N ASP A 7 12.71 51.54 8.79
CA ASP A 7 13.33 52.14 7.60
C ASP A 7 13.22 51.21 6.38
N PRO A 8 12.91 51.76 5.19
CA PRO A 8 12.80 50.97 3.97
C PRO A 8 14.14 50.29 3.65
N VAL A 9 14.09 48.98 3.39
CA VAL A 9 15.28 48.22 3.03
C VAL A 9 15.54 48.36 1.54
N ALA A 10 16.69 48.94 1.18
CA ALA A 10 17.10 49.02 -0.21
C ALA A 10 17.38 47.62 -0.78
N LEU A 11 16.77 47.31 -1.91
CA LEU A 11 17.05 46.10 -2.67
C LEU A 11 18.46 46.21 -3.27
N LYS A 12 19.30 45.19 -3.04
CA LYS A 12 20.75 45.29 -3.29
C LYS A 12 21.14 45.38 -4.77
N ASP A 13 20.38 44.74 -5.66
CA ASP A 13 20.72 44.60 -7.07
C ASP A 13 19.60 45.11 -8.00
N GLY A 14 19.99 45.44 -9.24
CA GLY A 14 19.11 45.87 -10.33
C GLY A 14 18.87 47.38 -10.40
N GLU A 15 18.58 47.85 -11.61
CA GLU A 15 18.21 49.24 -11.94
C GLU A 15 16.76 49.30 -12.47
N GLY A 16 16.12 50.46 -12.42
CA GLY A 16 14.75 50.63 -12.92
C GLY A 16 13.64 50.21 -11.94
N ALA A 17 12.39 50.42 -12.36
CA ALA A 17 11.22 50.24 -11.52
C ALA A 17 10.90 48.76 -11.25
N VAL A 18 10.41 48.47 -10.05
CA VAL A 18 9.83 47.15 -9.73
C VAL A 18 8.46 47.07 -10.38
N ARG A 19 8.24 46.10 -11.27
CA ARG A 19 6.98 45.90 -11.98
C ARG A 19 6.05 44.91 -11.27
N LEU A 20 6.62 43.82 -10.77
CA LEU A 20 5.87 42.73 -10.17
C LEU A 20 6.48 42.37 -8.82
N ILE A 21 5.62 42.07 -7.85
CA ILE A 21 6.01 41.62 -6.52
C ILE A 21 5.13 40.43 -6.16
N ASP A 22 5.74 39.41 -5.57
CA ASP A 22 5.03 38.32 -4.90
C ASP A 22 5.71 38.00 -3.58
N TYR A 23 4.97 37.42 -2.64
CA TYR A 23 5.55 36.99 -1.37
C TYR A 23 4.84 35.78 -0.78
N ARG A 24 5.58 34.93 -0.08
CA ARG A 24 5.05 33.78 0.65
C ARG A 24 5.61 33.74 2.05
N VAL A 25 4.80 33.25 2.98
CA VAL A 25 5.24 32.96 4.34
C VAL A 25 5.24 31.44 4.48
N ASP A 26 6.42 30.89 4.68
CA ASP A 26 6.64 29.50 5.03
C ASP A 26 6.05 29.23 6.44
N PRO A 27 5.49 28.04 6.71
CA PRO A 27 5.02 27.62 8.04
C PRO A 27 5.99 27.90 9.20
N THR A 28 7.29 27.92 8.93
CA THR A 28 8.34 28.25 9.90
C THR A 28 8.45 29.75 10.26
N GLY A 29 7.60 30.60 9.66
CA GLY A 29 7.62 32.06 9.81
C GLY A 29 8.66 32.77 8.94
N ARG A 30 9.31 32.04 8.02
CA ARG A 30 10.23 32.60 7.02
C ARG A 30 9.42 33.25 5.90
N THR A 31 9.69 34.51 5.59
CA THR A 31 9.05 35.21 4.47
C THR A 31 9.97 35.20 3.26
N VAL A 32 9.47 34.78 2.10
CA VAL A 32 10.15 34.85 0.82
C VAL A 32 9.43 35.90 -0.02
N LEU A 33 10.18 36.85 -0.57
CA LEU A 33 9.70 37.96 -1.39
C LEU A 33 10.38 37.85 -2.76
N LEU A 34 9.60 37.93 -3.83
CA LEU A 34 10.08 38.05 -5.19
C LEU A 34 9.74 39.45 -5.72
N ALA A 35 10.70 40.08 -6.41
CA ALA A 35 10.49 41.34 -7.11
C ALA A 35 11.12 41.27 -8.51
N ALA A 36 10.33 41.49 -9.56
CA ALA A 36 10.80 41.57 -10.94
C ALA A 36 10.84 43.04 -11.41
N ARG A 37 11.95 43.42 -12.04
CA ARG A 37 12.23 44.80 -12.48
C ARG A 37 12.20 44.96 -14.01
N GLU A 38 12.10 46.22 -14.46
CA GLU A 38 12.17 46.61 -15.87
C GLU A 38 13.48 46.24 -16.57
N ASP A 39 14.61 46.26 -15.86
CA ASP A 39 15.93 45.91 -16.39
C ASP A 39 16.16 44.41 -16.62
N ARG A 40 15.11 43.60 -16.39
CA ARG A 40 15.09 42.13 -16.41
C ARG A 40 15.80 41.47 -15.22
N THR A 41 16.06 42.21 -14.15
CA THR A 41 16.57 41.64 -12.91
C THR A 41 15.40 41.15 -12.04
N VAL A 42 15.49 39.90 -11.57
CA VAL A 42 14.58 39.32 -10.58
C VAL A 42 15.33 39.13 -9.27
N LEU A 43 14.74 39.62 -8.19
CA LEU A 43 15.25 39.53 -6.83
C LEU A 43 14.39 38.56 -6.03
N VAL A 44 15.01 37.58 -5.40
CA VAL A 44 14.38 36.70 -4.42
C VAL A 44 15.04 36.96 -3.07
N ASN A 45 14.26 37.54 -2.17
CA ASN A 45 14.66 37.92 -0.83
C ASN A 45 14.04 36.99 0.19
N THR A 46 14.86 36.46 1.09
CA THR A 46 14.39 35.68 2.24
C THR A 46 14.58 36.50 3.51
N VAL A 47 13.48 36.79 4.19
CA VAL A 47 13.43 37.48 5.48
C VAL A 47 13.16 36.46 6.57
N ARG A 48 14.07 36.37 7.55
CA ARG A 48 13.89 35.54 8.74
C ARG A 48 14.03 36.39 10.00
N THR A 49 12.98 36.44 10.79
CA THR A 49 13.00 37.11 12.10
C THR A 49 13.32 36.07 13.17
N ILE A 50 14.47 36.21 13.82
CA ILE A 50 14.90 35.34 14.92
C ILE A 50 14.59 36.07 16.22
N VAL A 51 13.63 35.54 17.00
CA VAL A 51 13.35 36.01 18.36
C VAL A 51 14.16 35.17 19.34
N PRO A 52 15.12 35.75 20.09
CA PRO A 52 15.89 35.00 21.07
C PRO A 52 14.99 34.47 22.20
N LEU A 53 15.13 33.19 22.55
CA LEU A 53 14.35 32.52 23.61
C LEU A 53 14.43 33.21 24.99
N GLY A 54 15.46 34.03 25.24
CA GLY A 54 15.65 34.79 26.48
C GLY A 54 15.04 36.20 26.52
N GLY A 55 14.12 36.55 25.60
CA GLY A 55 13.44 37.86 25.61
C GLY A 55 14.27 39.02 25.04
N GLY A 56 15.26 38.73 24.19
CA GLY A 56 16.05 39.76 23.48
C GLY A 56 15.28 40.39 22.32
N THR A 57 15.81 41.48 21.76
CA THR A 57 15.23 42.12 20.57
C THR A 57 15.23 41.16 19.37
N PRO A 58 14.12 41.05 18.61
CA PRO A 58 14.09 40.26 17.38
C PRO A 58 15.18 40.71 16.41
N ARG A 59 15.94 39.76 15.85
CA ARG A 59 16.93 40.02 14.80
C ARG A 59 16.38 39.56 13.47
N THR A 60 16.16 40.50 12.55
CA THR A 60 15.75 40.19 11.18
C THR A 60 16.98 40.00 10.30
N ARG A 61 17.10 38.84 9.66
CA ARG A 61 18.14 38.55 8.67
C ARG A 61 17.51 38.55 7.28
N LEU A 62 18.04 39.39 6.40
CA LEU A 62 17.70 39.42 4.98
C LEU A 62 18.80 38.72 4.19
N SER A 63 18.42 37.72 3.40
CA SER A 63 19.27 37.11 2.38
C SER A 63 18.67 37.44 1.02
N SER A 64 19.46 38.05 0.13
CA SER A 64 19.04 38.41 -1.23
C SER A 64 19.80 37.53 -2.21
N SER A 65 19.09 36.98 -3.17
CA SER A 65 19.64 36.36 -4.39
C SER A 65 19.00 37.04 -5.59
N SER A 66 19.79 37.36 -6.60
CA SER A 66 19.30 37.96 -7.84
C SER A 66 19.69 37.09 -9.03
N PHE A 67 18.89 37.15 -10.09
CA PHE A 67 19.18 36.56 -11.39
C PHE A 67 18.60 37.43 -12.49
N ARG A 68 19.09 37.26 -13.72
CA ARG A 68 18.59 37.98 -14.89
C ARG A 68 17.73 37.07 -15.74
N LEU A 69 16.64 37.59 -16.28
CA LEU A 69 15.79 36.85 -17.21
C LEU A 69 16.57 36.56 -18.50
N GLU A 70 16.47 35.31 -18.96
CA GLU A 70 17.02 34.91 -20.25
C GLU A 70 16.12 35.34 -21.41
N SER A 71 14.80 35.38 -21.18
CA SER A 71 13.84 35.86 -22.16
C SER A 71 13.99 37.38 -22.40
N GLU A 72 13.81 37.78 -23.66
CA GLU A 72 13.70 39.21 -24.03
C GLU A 72 12.35 39.80 -23.62
N ARG A 73 11.32 38.97 -23.50
CA ARG A 73 9.99 39.40 -23.03
C ARG A 73 9.96 39.46 -21.50
N LEU A 74 9.43 40.56 -20.98
CA LEU A 74 9.16 40.71 -19.56
C LEU A 74 7.92 39.86 -19.19
N PRO A 75 7.90 39.21 -18.02
CA PRO A 75 6.76 38.45 -17.56
C PRO A 75 5.59 39.37 -17.17
N ASP A 76 4.37 38.86 -17.37
CA ASP A 76 3.13 39.50 -16.92
C ASP A 76 2.78 39.10 -15.48
N TRP A 77 3.17 37.88 -15.09
CA TRP A 77 3.07 37.39 -13.71
C TRP A 77 4.39 36.78 -13.23
N ALA A 78 4.69 36.97 -11.95
CA ALA A 78 5.89 36.44 -11.32
C ALA A 78 5.55 35.94 -9.91
N PHE A 79 5.89 34.69 -9.61
CA PHE A 79 5.56 34.02 -8.36
C PHE A 79 6.77 33.30 -7.77
N VAL A 80 6.74 33.10 -6.46
CA VAL A 80 7.73 32.28 -5.74
C VAL A 80 7.03 31.20 -4.92
N THR A 81 7.64 30.02 -4.86
CA THR A 81 7.13 28.94 -4.01
C THR A 81 7.35 29.26 -2.52
N SER A 82 6.51 28.69 -1.65
CA SER A 82 6.54 28.95 -0.20
C SER A 82 7.86 28.54 0.48
N ASP A 83 8.54 27.55 -0.07
CA ASP A 83 9.87 27.11 0.37
C ASP A 83 11.02 27.97 -0.19
N GLY A 84 10.73 28.86 -1.14
CA GLY A 84 11.69 29.76 -1.79
C GLY A 84 12.71 29.06 -2.69
N THR A 85 12.39 27.86 -3.19
CA THR A 85 13.25 27.06 -4.07
C THR A 85 13.00 27.32 -5.54
N HIS A 86 11.79 27.73 -5.91
CA HIS A 86 11.41 27.98 -7.30
C HIS A 86 10.81 29.37 -7.50
N ALA A 87 11.22 30.02 -8.59
CA ALA A 87 10.57 31.22 -9.12
C ALA A 87 9.89 30.85 -10.44
N LEU A 88 8.60 31.19 -10.55
CA LEU A 88 7.73 30.88 -11.68
C LEU A 88 7.35 32.19 -12.36
N LEU A 89 7.69 32.32 -13.63
CA LEU A 89 7.43 33.52 -14.42
C LEU A 89 6.56 33.15 -15.60
N LEU A 90 5.46 33.88 -15.79
CA LEU A 90 4.45 33.58 -16.79
C LEU A 90 4.22 34.82 -17.66
N THR A 91 4.22 34.60 -18.96
CA THR A 91 3.84 35.60 -19.97
C THR A 91 2.42 35.34 -20.47
N ARG A 92 1.81 36.39 -21.01
CA ARG A 92 0.47 36.38 -21.58
C ARG A 92 0.28 35.42 -22.77
N ASP A 93 1.36 35.08 -23.47
CA ASP A 93 1.38 34.08 -24.54
C ASP A 93 1.41 32.62 -24.06
N GLY A 94 1.33 32.36 -22.74
CA GLY A 94 1.33 31.01 -22.17
C GLY A 94 2.72 30.49 -21.78
N THR A 95 3.79 31.21 -22.07
CA THR A 95 5.16 30.73 -21.74
C THR A 95 5.41 30.78 -20.23
N LEU A 96 5.46 29.61 -19.58
CA LEU A 96 5.81 29.44 -18.18
C LEU A 96 7.28 29.06 -18.04
N THR A 97 8.06 29.95 -17.45
CA THR A 97 9.49 29.77 -17.19
C THR A 97 9.72 29.48 -15.70
N ARG A 98 10.38 28.36 -15.39
CA ARG A 98 10.79 28.02 -14.03
C ARG A 98 12.28 28.23 -13.83
N TYR A 99 12.60 29.02 -12.81
CA TYR A 99 13.94 29.14 -12.26
C TYR A 99 14.03 28.33 -10.97
N SER A 100 15.07 27.52 -10.83
CA SER A 100 15.35 26.71 -9.64
C SER A 100 16.55 27.25 -8.89
N ARG A 101 16.48 27.23 -7.56
CA ARG A 101 17.58 27.63 -6.68
C ARG A 101 18.58 26.49 -6.52
N GLY A 102 19.78 26.68 -7.05
CA GLY A 102 20.97 25.85 -6.78
C GLY A 102 21.93 26.52 -5.79
N ASP A 103 23.15 25.97 -5.70
CA ASP A 103 24.20 26.48 -4.81
C ASP A 103 24.69 27.88 -5.21
N ASP A 104 24.77 28.15 -6.51
CA ASP A 104 25.25 29.42 -7.07
C ASP A 104 24.13 30.47 -7.27
N GLY A 105 22.91 30.18 -6.81
CA GLY A 105 21.73 31.05 -6.96
C GLY A 105 20.64 30.44 -7.84
N PHE A 106 19.80 31.28 -8.43
CA PHE A 106 18.71 30.82 -9.31
C PHE A 106 19.23 30.63 -10.73
N ALA A 107 18.95 29.46 -11.32
CA ALA A 107 19.24 29.13 -12.70
C ALA A 107 17.96 28.71 -13.44
N LEU A 108 17.93 28.93 -14.75
CA LEU A 108 16.83 28.47 -15.59
C LEU A 108 16.77 26.93 -15.54
N ALA A 109 15.62 26.38 -15.14
CA ALA A 109 15.44 24.94 -15.02
C ALA A 109 14.65 24.37 -16.20
N GLU A 110 13.56 25.02 -16.59
CA GLU A 110 12.75 24.61 -17.74
C GLU A 110 11.84 25.75 -18.22
N ILE A 111 11.36 25.61 -19.47
CA ILE A 111 10.33 26.45 -20.08
C ILE A 111 9.24 25.52 -20.60
N VAL A 112 8.00 25.79 -20.24
CA VAL A 112 6.82 24.97 -20.58
C VAL A 112 5.70 25.88 -21.08
N ASP A 113 4.84 25.36 -21.94
CA ASP A 113 3.59 26.02 -22.33
C ASP A 113 2.50 25.71 -21.29
N ALA A 114 1.96 26.75 -20.65
CA ALA A 114 0.96 26.64 -19.59
C ALA A 114 -0.50 26.60 -20.10
N THR A 115 -0.73 26.81 -21.40
CA THR A 115 -2.05 26.96 -22.01
C THR A 115 -2.26 25.93 -23.14
N PRO A 116 -2.94 24.81 -22.87
CA PRO A 116 -3.21 23.79 -23.89
C PRO A 116 -4.10 24.36 -25.00
N GLY A 117 -3.53 24.69 -26.16
CA GLY A 117 -4.27 25.18 -27.33
C GLY A 117 -4.01 26.64 -27.73
N ASP A 118 -2.85 27.19 -27.34
CA ASP A 118 -2.38 28.55 -27.71
C ASP A 118 -3.33 29.68 -27.25
N ALA A 119 -4.14 29.44 -26.22
CA ALA A 119 -5.01 30.45 -25.63
C ALA A 119 -4.20 31.47 -24.82
N GLU A 120 -4.59 32.74 -24.86
CA GLU A 120 -3.93 33.80 -24.11
C GLU A 120 -4.19 33.63 -22.60
N VAL A 121 -3.17 33.76 -21.77
CA VAL A 121 -3.33 33.76 -20.30
C VAL A 121 -3.99 35.08 -19.89
N THR A 122 -5.05 34.99 -19.10
CA THR A 122 -5.82 36.15 -18.65
C THR A 122 -5.72 36.37 -17.14
N ALA A 123 -5.54 35.30 -16.35
CA ALA A 123 -5.37 35.38 -14.91
C ALA A 123 -4.38 34.31 -14.40
N ALA A 124 -3.61 34.62 -13.36
CA ALA A 124 -2.76 33.64 -12.70
C ALA A 124 -2.61 33.96 -11.21
N ASN A 125 -2.48 32.93 -10.38
CA ASN A 125 -2.31 33.08 -8.93
C ASN A 125 -1.66 31.83 -8.32
N MET A 126 -0.94 31.97 -7.21
CA MET A 126 -0.50 30.79 -6.46
C MET A 126 -1.64 30.26 -5.62
N HIS A 127 -1.80 28.94 -5.61
CA HIS A 127 -2.75 28.27 -4.77
C HIS A 127 -2.36 28.30 -3.29
N PHE A 128 -3.31 27.96 -2.43
CA PHE A 128 -3.08 27.79 -0.99
C PHE A 128 -1.93 26.80 -0.74
N GLY A 129 -1.05 27.12 0.22
CA GLY A 129 0.20 26.38 0.47
C GLY A 129 1.39 26.80 -0.39
N GLY A 130 1.17 27.57 -1.47
CA GLY A 130 2.24 28.20 -2.25
C GLY A 130 3.15 27.23 -3.02
N LYS A 131 2.64 26.05 -3.39
CA LYS A 131 3.36 25.04 -4.18
C LYS A 131 2.80 24.85 -5.59
N THR A 132 1.54 25.21 -5.78
CA THR A 132 0.80 25.03 -7.03
C THR A 132 0.48 26.40 -7.63
N LEU A 133 0.79 26.59 -8.91
CA LEU A 133 0.44 27.75 -9.70
C LEU A 133 -0.89 27.47 -10.43
N LEU A 134 -1.83 28.40 -10.34
CA LEU A 134 -3.08 28.36 -11.08
C LEU A 134 -2.98 29.34 -12.25
N VAL A 135 -3.38 28.89 -13.43
CA VAL A 135 -3.38 29.67 -14.67
C VAL A 135 -4.77 29.59 -15.28
N GLY A 136 -5.39 30.74 -15.55
CA GLY A 136 -6.65 30.87 -16.26
C GLY A 136 -6.45 31.52 -17.62
N ASP A 137 -7.16 31.03 -18.63
CA ASP A 137 -7.01 31.47 -20.02
C ASP A 137 -8.26 32.14 -20.63
N ALA A 138 -8.07 32.67 -21.83
CA ALA A 138 -9.13 33.31 -22.61
C ALA A 138 -10.21 32.33 -23.12
N GLY A 139 -9.92 31.02 -23.15
CA GLY A 139 -10.89 29.97 -23.45
C GLY A 139 -11.84 29.68 -22.28
N GLY A 140 -11.50 30.20 -21.09
CA GLY A 140 -12.22 29.94 -19.86
C GLY A 140 -11.65 28.75 -19.09
N ASP A 141 -10.58 28.10 -19.54
CA ASP A 141 -10.00 26.98 -18.83
C ASP A 141 -9.06 27.45 -17.72
N VAL A 142 -8.95 26.65 -16.66
CA VAL A 142 -8.05 26.85 -15.54
C VAL A 142 -7.17 25.61 -15.37
N SER A 143 -5.85 25.78 -15.46
CA SER A 143 -4.87 24.74 -15.24
C SER A 143 -4.12 24.93 -13.91
N ALA A 144 -3.82 23.84 -13.22
CA ALA A 144 -3.05 23.82 -11.98
C ALA A 144 -1.70 23.13 -12.21
N TRP A 145 -0.61 23.83 -11.94
CA TRP A 145 0.76 23.41 -12.21
C TRP A 145 1.57 23.32 -10.93
N HIS A 146 2.31 22.24 -10.74
CA HIS A 146 3.26 22.11 -9.62
C HIS A 146 4.57 21.50 -10.09
N VAL A 147 5.61 21.66 -9.27
CA VAL A 147 6.88 20.96 -9.48
C VAL A 147 6.74 19.56 -8.89
N ALA A 148 6.86 18.55 -9.75
CA ALA A 148 6.89 17.15 -9.37
C ALA A 148 8.34 16.67 -9.26
N VAL A 149 8.61 15.81 -8.27
CA VAL A 149 9.89 15.12 -8.14
C VAL A 149 9.74 13.70 -8.68
N PHE A 150 10.68 13.27 -9.50
CA PHE A 150 10.70 11.93 -10.07
C PHE A 150 12.12 11.36 -10.09
N GLU A 151 12.20 10.06 -10.32
CA GLU A 151 13.45 9.34 -10.54
C GLU A 151 13.46 8.91 -12.01
N ASP A 152 14.55 9.16 -12.71
CA ASP A 152 14.70 8.68 -14.09
C ASP A 152 15.29 7.28 -14.06
N GLU A 153 14.44 6.28 -14.31
CA GLU A 153 14.80 4.85 -14.33
C GLU A 153 15.93 4.54 -15.33
N SER A 154 16.15 5.38 -16.34
CA SER A 154 17.17 5.16 -17.37
C SER A 154 18.55 5.72 -17.02
N SER A 155 18.61 6.83 -16.29
CA SER A 155 19.86 7.47 -15.86
C SER A 155 20.25 7.14 -14.42
N GLY A 156 19.30 6.65 -13.61
CA GLY A 156 19.49 6.38 -12.18
C GLY A 156 19.62 7.65 -11.34
N ASP A 157 19.34 8.82 -11.92
CA ASP A 157 19.41 10.10 -11.21
C ASP A 157 18.12 10.32 -10.41
N SER A 158 18.28 10.44 -9.10
CA SER A 158 17.18 10.57 -8.15
C SER A 158 16.96 12.03 -7.77
N GLY A 159 15.71 12.48 -7.74
CA GLY A 159 15.38 13.85 -7.33
C GLY A 159 15.32 14.85 -8.48
N LEU A 160 15.17 14.37 -9.72
CA LEU A 160 14.87 15.21 -10.86
C LEU A 160 13.52 15.89 -10.66
N GLN A 161 13.41 17.13 -11.14
CA GLN A 161 12.26 17.98 -10.93
C GLN A 161 11.69 18.49 -12.25
N ARG A 162 10.37 18.43 -12.41
CA ARG A 162 9.68 18.91 -13.60
C ARG A 162 8.34 19.56 -13.28
N LEU A 163 8.00 20.64 -13.98
CA LEU A 163 6.68 21.23 -13.98
C LEU A 163 5.68 20.28 -14.62
N THR A 164 4.62 19.98 -13.87
CA THR A 164 3.57 19.06 -14.27
C THR A 164 2.22 19.75 -14.11
N MET A 165 1.40 19.67 -15.15
CA MET A 165 0.00 20.07 -15.09
C MET A 165 -0.80 18.98 -14.37
N ALA A 166 -1.27 19.27 -13.17
CA ALA A 166 -1.95 18.34 -12.30
C ALA A 166 -3.46 18.27 -12.55
N HIS A 167 -4.08 19.42 -12.80
CA HIS A 167 -5.50 19.53 -13.03
C HIS A 167 -5.80 20.53 -14.15
N THR A 168 -6.89 20.28 -14.87
CA THR A 168 -7.48 21.19 -15.84
C THR A 168 -8.98 21.23 -15.58
N PHE A 169 -9.53 22.44 -15.50
CA PHE A 169 -10.93 22.68 -15.24
C PHE A 169 -11.49 23.62 -16.29
N SER A 170 -12.66 23.31 -16.84
CA SER A 170 -13.39 24.32 -17.62
C SER A 170 -14.08 25.31 -16.69
N GLY A 171 -13.78 26.59 -16.88
CA GLY A 171 -14.21 27.71 -16.05
C GLY A 171 -15.59 28.27 -16.39
N GLY A 172 -16.28 27.73 -17.38
CA GLY A 172 -17.55 28.31 -17.85
C GLY A 172 -17.31 29.19 -19.06
N GLY A 173 -18.37 29.54 -19.80
CA GLY A 173 -18.22 30.15 -21.12
C GLY A 173 -17.60 31.54 -21.06
N GLY A 174 -16.39 31.69 -21.62
CA GLY A 174 -15.71 32.98 -21.77
C GLY A 174 -14.41 33.10 -20.97
N ALA A 175 -13.62 34.14 -21.26
CA ALA A 175 -12.30 34.32 -20.68
C ALA A 175 -12.32 34.41 -19.14
N VAL A 176 -11.31 33.82 -18.48
CA VAL A 176 -11.15 33.94 -17.02
C VAL A 176 -10.70 35.36 -16.68
N LEU A 177 -11.54 36.16 -16.03
CA LEU A 177 -11.22 37.53 -15.65
C LEU A 177 -10.43 37.61 -14.33
N ASP A 178 -10.77 36.76 -13.36
CA ASP A 178 -10.16 36.77 -12.05
C ASP A 178 -10.15 35.38 -11.43
N LEU A 179 -9.03 35.05 -10.78
CA LEU A 179 -8.71 33.74 -10.26
C LEU A 179 -8.12 33.90 -8.85
N THR A 180 -8.92 33.59 -7.84
CA THR A 180 -8.55 33.82 -6.44
C THR A 180 -8.59 32.52 -5.63
N PRO A 181 -7.48 32.13 -4.99
CA PRO A 181 -7.46 31.02 -4.04
C PRO A 181 -8.12 31.38 -2.70
N SER A 182 -8.63 30.37 -2.00
CA SER A 182 -8.97 30.50 -0.59
C SER A 182 -7.72 30.69 0.27
N VAL A 183 -7.90 31.33 1.42
CA VAL A 183 -6.88 31.48 2.47
C VAL A 183 -6.93 30.36 3.51
N ARG A 184 -7.88 29.42 3.40
CA ARG A 184 -8.16 28.40 4.41
C ARG A 184 -8.05 26.97 3.88
N ASP A 185 -8.42 26.74 2.63
CA ASP A 185 -8.41 25.43 2.00
C ASP A 185 -7.96 25.50 0.54
N ARG A 186 -8.06 24.39 -0.18
CA ARG A 186 -7.72 24.30 -1.60
C ARG A 186 -8.89 24.67 -2.54
N SER A 187 -9.80 25.54 -2.08
CA SER A 187 -10.85 26.10 -2.94
C SER A 187 -10.35 27.31 -3.73
N ILE A 188 -10.90 27.51 -4.91
CA ILE A 188 -10.64 28.65 -5.80
C ILE A 188 -11.95 29.27 -6.26
N VAL A 189 -11.94 30.58 -6.48
CA VAL A 189 -12.99 31.31 -7.19
C VAL A 189 -12.50 31.63 -8.59
N VAL A 190 -13.33 31.29 -9.57
CA VAL A 190 -13.14 31.64 -10.98
C VAL A 190 -14.28 32.56 -11.37
N LEU A 191 -13.95 33.76 -11.85
CA LEU A 191 -14.88 34.70 -12.45
C LEU A 191 -14.60 34.77 -13.95
N THR A 192 -15.62 34.58 -14.79
CA THR A 192 -15.50 34.66 -16.25
C THR A 192 -16.12 35.95 -16.81
N GLU A 193 -15.82 36.25 -18.07
CA GLU A 193 -16.33 37.43 -18.80
C GLU A 193 -17.87 37.51 -18.83
N GLY A 194 -18.57 36.37 -18.85
CA GLY A 194 -20.03 36.31 -18.76
C GLY A 194 -20.60 36.70 -17.39
N GLY A 195 -19.76 37.01 -16.40
CA GLY A 195 -20.18 37.27 -15.03
C GLY A 195 -20.55 36.00 -14.26
N GLU A 196 -20.18 34.82 -14.76
CA GLU A 196 -20.32 33.55 -14.05
C GLU A 196 -19.23 33.45 -12.98
N VAL A 197 -19.63 33.06 -11.77
CA VAL A 197 -18.73 32.79 -10.66
C VAL A 197 -18.85 31.33 -10.27
N ARG A 198 -17.72 30.62 -10.36
CA ARG A 198 -17.60 29.22 -9.95
C ARG A 198 -16.61 29.08 -8.81
N VAL A 199 -17.03 28.44 -7.73
CA VAL A 199 -16.16 28.02 -6.63
C VAL A 199 -15.89 26.53 -6.76
N ARG A 200 -14.63 26.15 -6.82
CA ARG A 200 -14.20 24.75 -6.98
C ARG A 200 -13.09 24.42 -6.02
N HIS A 201 -13.08 23.21 -5.47
CA HIS A 201 -11.93 22.67 -4.76
C HIS A 201 -10.98 21.98 -5.75
N VAL A 202 -9.69 22.35 -5.75
CA VAL A 202 -8.73 21.91 -6.77
C VAL A 202 -8.50 20.39 -6.71
N THR A 203 -8.14 19.85 -5.54
CA THR A 203 -7.80 18.42 -5.38
C THR A 203 -8.98 17.47 -5.65
N SER A 204 -10.16 17.75 -5.07
CA SER A 204 -11.35 16.91 -5.21
C SER A 204 -12.13 17.17 -6.49
N GLU A 205 -11.81 18.28 -7.18
CA GLU A 205 -12.48 18.84 -8.36
C GLU A 205 -13.96 19.19 -8.14
N LYS A 206 -14.45 19.17 -6.89
CA LYS A 206 -15.84 19.43 -6.56
C LYS A 206 -16.18 20.91 -6.76
N ILE A 207 -17.27 21.18 -7.46
CA ILE A 207 -17.87 22.50 -7.55
C ILE A 207 -18.69 22.74 -6.27
N ALA A 208 -18.31 23.76 -5.50
CA ALA A 208 -18.97 24.15 -4.25
C ALA A 208 -20.06 25.20 -4.48
N ALA A 209 -19.88 26.09 -5.46
CA ALA A 209 -20.88 27.05 -5.89
C ALA A 209 -20.73 27.35 -7.38
N ASP A 210 -21.84 27.63 -8.05
CA ASP A 210 -21.88 28.01 -9.46
C ASP A 210 -23.09 28.93 -9.69
N PHE A 211 -22.86 30.19 -10.05
CA PHE A 211 -23.92 31.15 -10.29
C PHE A 211 -23.45 32.38 -11.08
N GLU A 212 -24.39 33.07 -11.71
CA GLU A 212 -24.16 34.38 -12.33
C GLU A 212 -24.29 35.52 -11.31
N THR A 213 -23.40 36.51 -11.40
CA THR A 213 -23.38 37.67 -10.51
C THR A 213 -24.54 38.65 -10.76
N GLY A 214 -25.01 38.76 -12.00
CA GLY A 214 -25.96 39.78 -12.44
C GLY A 214 -25.43 41.22 -12.35
N LEU A 215 -24.13 41.39 -12.13
CA LEU A 215 -23.45 42.69 -12.11
C LEU A 215 -23.05 43.06 -13.55
N ALA A 216 -23.12 44.35 -13.89
CA ALA A 216 -22.57 44.84 -15.15
C ALA A 216 -21.04 44.89 -15.03
N ASP A 217 -20.34 44.25 -15.96
CA ASP A 217 -18.87 44.20 -16.04
C ASP A 217 -18.21 43.82 -14.70
N ALA A 218 -18.56 42.63 -14.18
CA ALA A 218 -17.92 42.05 -13.00
C ALA A 218 -16.42 41.80 -13.27
N TYR A 219 -15.53 42.32 -12.43
CA TYR A 219 -14.08 42.22 -12.66
C TYR A 219 -13.30 41.58 -11.50
N ALA A 220 -13.91 41.38 -10.34
CA ALA A 220 -13.27 40.71 -9.21
C ALA A 220 -14.27 39.93 -8.34
N ALA A 221 -13.87 38.75 -7.89
CA ALA A 221 -14.61 37.92 -6.95
C ALA A 221 -13.67 37.31 -5.88
N ARG A 222 -14.08 37.30 -4.61
CA ARG A 222 -13.28 36.79 -3.48
C ARG A 222 -14.14 35.92 -2.56
N LEU A 223 -13.54 34.86 -2.01
CA LEU A 223 -14.14 34.12 -0.89
C LEU A 223 -14.06 34.93 0.41
N THR A 224 -15.10 34.82 1.23
CA THR A 224 -15.03 35.25 2.62
C THR A 224 -13.94 34.45 3.35
N PRO A 225 -13.30 34.99 4.41
CA PRO A 225 -12.24 34.27 5.14
C PRO A 225 -12.66 32.92 5.74
N LYS A 226 -13.97 32.68 5.89
CA LYS A 226 -14.54 31.43 6.38
C LYS A 226 -14.95 30.45 5.27
N ASN A 227 -14.82 30.83 4.00
CA ASN A 227 -15.32 30.09 2.82
C ASN A 227 -16.84 29.85 2.83
N ASP A 228 -17.63 30.69 3.50
CA ASP A 228 -19.10 30.60 3.62
C ASP A 228 -19.83 31.66 2.79
N GLY A 229 -19.11 32.40 1.95
CA GLY A 229 -19.67 33.45 1.12
C GLY A 229 -18.71 33.93 0.06
N ILE A 230 -19.25 34.64 -0.91
CA ILE A 230 -18.52 35.24 -2.03
C ILE A 230 -18.87 36.72 -2.08
N PHE A 231 -17.85 37.55 -2.25
CA PHE A 231 -17.95 38.96 -2.54
C PHE A 231 -17.53 39.19 -4.00
N ALA A 232 -18.39 39.81 -4.81
CA ALA A 232 -18.07 40.21 -6.18
C ALA A 232 -18.38 41.70 -6.40
N ILE A 233 -17.64 42.36 -7.28
CA ILE A 233 -17.81 43.79 -7.59
C ILE A 233 -17.81 44.05 -9.11
N GLY A 234 -18.73 44.90 -9.55
CA GLY A 234 -18.86 45.36 -10.93
C GLY A 234 -18.19 46.71 -11.17
N ALA A 235 -17.89 47.02 -12.43
CA ALA A 235 -17.28 48.29 -12.81
C ALA A 235 -18.15 49.52 -12.49
N ASP A 236 -19.47 49.33 -12.37
CA ASP A 236 -20.44 50.35 -11.97
C ASP A 236 -20.43 50.67 -10.46
N GLY A 237 -19.57 50.00 -9.69
CA GLY A 237 -19.44 50.14 -8.23
C GLY A 237 -20.49 49.38 -7.43
N ARG A 238 -21.38 48.62 -8.07
CA ARG A 238 -22.29 47.69 -7.37
C ARG A 238 -21.52 46.45 -6.95
N TYR A 239 -21.93 45.88 -5.83
CA TYR A 239 -21.34 44.66 -5.30
C TYR A 239 -22.42 43.63 -4.96
N LEU A 240 -22.02 42.36 -4.99
CA LEU A 240 -22.80 41.21 -4.58
C LEU A 240 -22.10 40.54 -3.42
N ILE A 241 -22.85 40.28 -2.34
CA ILE A 241 -22.45 39.34 -1.30
C ILE A 241 -23.43 38.19 -1.35
N ARG A 242 -22.92 36.99 -1.57
CA ARG A 242 -23.73 35.78 -1.62
C ARG A 242 -23.17 34.77 -0.65
N GLU A 243 -23.97 34.39 0.34
CA GLU A 243 -23.65 33.25 1.21
C GLU A 243 -23.84 31.94 0.43
N PHE A 244 -22.97 30.97 0.71
CA PHE A 244 -23.13 29.61 0.22
C PHE A 244 -22.58 28.64 1.27
N GLU A 245 -23.14 27.44 1.30
CA GLU A 245 -22.63 26.39 2.18
C GLU A 245 -21.62 25.54 1.39
N PRO A 246 -20.30 25.63 1.66
CA PRO A 246 -19.29 24.86 0.92
C PRO A 246 -19.46 23.34 1.12
N GLY A 247 -20.18 22.93 2.17
CA GLY A 247 -20.34 21.56 2.60
C GLY A 247 -18.98 20.94 2.94
N TYR A 248 -18.62 19.88 2.23
CA TYR A 248 -17.32 19.20 2.35
C TYR A 248 -16.60 19.31 1.00
N PRO A 249 -15.80 20.37 0.79
CA PRO A 249 -15.17 20.62 -0.50
C PRO A 249 -14.05 19.62 -0.80
N GLU A 250 -13.37 19.07 0.20
CA GLU A 250 -12.33 18.04 0.03
C GLU A 250 -12.88 16.67 -0.38
N PHE A 251 -14.20 16.49 -0.26
CA PHE A 251 -14.88 15.23 -0.56
C PHE A 251 -15.38 15.19 -2.02
N SER A 252 -15.00 14.16 -2.76
CA SER A 252 -15.67 13.73 -3.99
C SER A 252 -15.51 12.23 -4.19
N PHE A 253 -16.37 11.58 -4.99
CA PHE A 253 -16.20 10.16 -5.32
C PHE A 253 -14.85 9.90 -6.01
N LYS A 254 -14.39 10.84 -6.86
CA LYS A 254 -13.06 10.79 -7.49
C LYS A 254 -11.96 10.86 -6.44
N ALA A 255 -12.07 11.74 -5.44
CA ALA A 255 -11.06 11.87 -4.39
C ALA A 255 -10.92 10.60 -3.53
N LEU A 256 -12.02 9.91 -3.26
CA LEU A 256 -12.02 8.72 -2.40
C LEU A 256 -11.64 7.43 -3.14
N PHE A 257 -12.16 7.25 -4.36
CA PHE A 257 -12.07 5.99 -5.10
C PHE A 257 -11.30 6.07 -6.42
N GLY A 258 -11.03 7.28 -6.91
CA GLY A 258 -10.25 7.54 -8.12
C GLY A 258 -8.81 7.90 -7.81
N LYS A 259 -7.98 7.91 -8.86
CA LYS A 259 -6.62 8.47 -8.80
C LYS A 259 -6.74 9.99 -8.83
N VAL A 260 -5.98 10.66 -7.96
CA VAL A 260 -5.90 12.12 -7.87
C VAL A 260 -4.45 12.53 -8.08
N HIS A 261 -4.25 13.64 -8.78
CA HIS A 261 -2.93 14.20 -9.00
C HIS A 261 -2.55 15.12 -7.85
N TYR A 262 -1.93 14.54 -6.82
CA TYR A 262 -1.54 15.31 -5.64
C TYR A 262 -0.29 16.17 -5.89
N GLU A 263 -0.15 17.23 -5.10
CA GLU A 263 0.99 18.14 -5.14
C GLU A 263 2.32 17.39 -4.99
N GLY A 264 3.27 17.71 -5.88
CA GLY A 264 4.61 17.11 -5.91
C GLY A 264 4.69 15.75 -6.60
N GLN A 265 3.58 15.16 -7.03
CA GLN A 265 3.57 13.90 -7.79
C GLN A 265 3.59 14.15 -9.29
N LEU A 266 4.28 13.27 -10.02
CA LEU A 266 4.32 13.30 -11.48
C LEU A 266 3.02 12.78 -12.10
N GLU A 267 2.40 11.77 -11.47
CA GLU A 267 1.21 11.11 -11.98
C GLU A 267 0.10 10.99 -10.93
N PRO A 268 -1.18 10.90 -11.37
CA PRO A 268 -2.29 10.62 -10.49
C PRO A 268 -2.13 9.27 -9.75
N SER A 269 -2.33 9.27 -8.43
CA SER A 269 -2.17 8.05 -7.62
C SER A 269 -3.20 7.93 -6.49
N PHE A 270 -3.26 6.75 -5.87
CA PHE A 270 -4.10 6.50 -4.70
C PHE A 270 -3.27 6.72 -3.44
N VAL A 271 -3.50 7.84 -2.76
CA VAL A 271 -2.76 8.17 -1.53
C VAL A 271 -3.74 8.45 -0.40
N TYR A 272 -3.47 7.84 0.75
CA TYR A 272 -4.14 8.17 2.00
C TYR A 272 -3.14 8.84 2.94
N GLN A 273 -3.41 10.09 3.29
CA GLN A 273 -2.67 10.89 4.25
C GLN A 273 -3.61 11.98 4.76
N SER A 274 -4.27 11.71 5.88
CA SER A 274 -5.28 12.57 6.47
C SER A 274 -4.70 13.72 7.31
N SER A 275 -3.43 13.64 7.69
CA SER A 275 -2.76 14.63 8.50
C SER A 275 -1.32 14.87 8.04
N SER A 276 -0.92 16.12 8.15
CA SER A 276 0.39 16.69 7.96
C SER A 276 0.71 17.55 9.18
N GLY A 277 1.99 17.74 9.50
CA GLY A 277 2.38 18.63 10.62
C GLY A 277 2.09 20.12 10.38
N ASP A 278 1.38 20.48 9.30
CA ASP A 278 1.07 21.84 8.87
C ASP A 278 -0.27 21.87 8.13
N ASP A 279 -1.09 22.89 8.44
CA ASP A 279 -2.44 23.11 7.90
C ASP A 279 -2.44 23.43 6.40
N SER A 280 -1.30 23.89 5.86
CA SER A 280 -1.18 24.24 4.45
C SER A 280 -0.99 23.02 3.53
N SER A 281 -0.68 21.84 4.08
CA SER A 281 -0.41 20.65 3.24
C SER A 281 -1.69 20.03 2.70
N GLU A 282 -1.55 19.28 1.61
CA GLU A 282 -2.68 18.67 0.92
C GLU A 282 -3.16 17.41 1.64
N ILE A 283 -4.43 17.43 2.04
CA ILE A 283 -5.09 16.26 2.64
C ILE A 283 -5.41 15.26 1.52
N LYS A 284 -4.97 14.02 1.70
CA LYS A 284 -5.14 12.92 0.74
C LYS A 284 -6.08 11.88 1.34
N LEU A 285 -7.28 11.74 0.78
CA LEU A 285 -8.38 10.97 1.40
C LEU A 285 -8.71 9.66 0.66
N SER A 286 -7.86 9.20 -0.26
CA SER A 286 -8.16 7.99 -1.03
C SER A 286 -8.28 6.77 -0.12
N ILE A 287 -9.43 6.11 -0.11
CA ILE A 287 -9.66 4.94 0.77
C ILE A 287 -9.26 3.62 0.10
N VAL A 288 -8.91 3.65 -1.18
CA VAL A 288 -8.50 2.47 -1.98
C VAL A 288 -7.29 1.75 -1.37
N PRO A 289 -6.22 2.44 -0.91
CA PRO A 289 -5.11 1.77 -0.24
C PRO A 289 -5.52 1.04 1.04
N LEU A 290 -6.53 1.56 1.76
CA LEU A 290 -7.04 0.97 2.99
C LEU A 290 -7.88 -0.28 2.72
N ILE A 291 -8.70 -0.25 1.65
CA ILE A 291 -9.44 -1.43 1.15
C ILE A 291 -8.43 -2.50 0.73
N PHE A 292 -7.43 -2.12 -0.06
CA PHE A 292 -6.37 -3.00 -0.53
C PHE A 292 -5.63 -3.64 0.65
N GLY A 293 -5.20 -2.86 1.64
CA GLY A 293 -4.54 -3.38 2.84
C GLY A 293 -5.41 -4.37 3.61
N SER A 294 -6.72 -4.14 3.70
CA SER A 294 -7.67 -5.05 4.38
C SER A 294 -7.78 -6.39 3.66
N LEU A 295 -7.83 -6.38 2.32
CA LEU A 295 -7.82 -7.58 1.50
C LEU A 295 -6.47 -8.30 1.56
N LYS A 296 -5.35 -7.56 1.46
CA LYS A 296 -3.98 -8.10 1.54
C LYS A 296 -3.79 -8.87 2.84
N ALA A 297 -4.11 -8.26 3.99
CA ALA A 297 -4.03 -8.93 5.30
C ALA A 297 -4.79 -10.25 5.32
N THR A 298 -6.03 -10.21 4.86
CA THR A 298 -6.96 -11.34 4.88
C THR A 298 -6.47 -12.46 3.97
N ILE A 299 -6.06 -12.15 2.74
CA ILE A 299 -5.60 -13.14 1.76
C ILE A 299 -4.37 -13.88 2.30
N PHE A 300 -3.36 -13.16 2.78
CA PHE A 300 -2.14 -13.78 3.29
C PHE A 300 -2.38 -14.56 4.59
N ALA A 301 -3.23 -14.06 5.50
CA ALA A 301 -3.61 -14.80 6.70
C ALA A 301 -4.35 -16.10 6.36
N MET A 302 -5.26 -16.06 5.39
CA MET A 302 -6.04 -17.22 4.96
C MET A 302 -5.19 -18.25 4.19
N LEU A 303 -4.21 -17.80 3.40
CA LEU A 303 -3.24 -18.68 2.74
C LEU A 303 -2.47 -19.54 3.77
N PHE A 304 -2.22 -19.00 4.96
CA PHE A 304 -1.62 -19.73 6.07
C PHE A 304 -2.65 -20.54 6.88
N ALA A 305 -3.78 -19.93 7.25
CA ALA A 305 -4.73 -20.52 8.19
C ALA A 305 -5.58 -21.65 7.58
N VAL A 306 -5.98 -21.56 6.31
CA VAL A 306 -6.87 -22.55 5.68
C VAL A 306 -6.19 -23.90 5.56
N PRO A 307 -4.97 -24.04 4.97
CA PRO A 307 -4.33 -25.34 4.87
C PRO A 307 -4.11 -25.97 6.25
N VAL A 308 -3.63 -25.18 7.22
CA VAL A 308 -3.34 -25.69 8.57
C VAL A 308 -4.62 -26.09 9.30
N GLY A 309 -5.65 -25.23 9.30
CA GLY A 309 -6.90 -25.47 10.01
C GLY A 309 -7.70 -26.63 9.43
N VAL A 310 -7.85 -26.70 8.10
CA VAL A 310 -8.61 -27.76 7.42
C VAL A 310 -7.87 -29.10 7.52
N LEU A 311 -6.56 -29.14 7.26
CA LEU A 311 -5.81 -30.40 7.37
C LEU A 311 -5.74 -30.90 8.82
N ALA A 312 -5.64 -30.01 9.80
CA ALA A 312 -5.74 -30.39 11.21
C ALA A 312 -7.12 -30.96 11.57
N ALA A 313 -8.20 -30.39 11.02
CA ALA A 313 -9.56 -30.88 11.22
C ALA A 313 -9.76 -32.27 10.58
N VAL A 314 -9.28 -32.47 9.35
CA VAL A 314 -9.27 -33.78 8.68
C VAL A 314 -8.46 -34.80 9.48
N TYR A 315 -7.27 -34.42 9.94
CA TYR A 315 -6.42 -35.32 10.73
C TYR A 315 -7.10 -35.73 12.04
N THR A 316 -7.72 -34.77 12.74
CA THR A 316 -8.33 -34.99 14.05
C THR A 316 -9.64 -35.78 13.97
N SER A 317 -10.44 -35.56 12.92
CA SER A 317 -11.70 -36.27 12.72
C SER A 317 -11.49 -37.71 12.25
N GLU A 318 -10.53 -37.93 11.33
CA GLU A 318 -10.41 -39.22 10.62
C GLU A 318 -9.30 -40.14 11.14
N PHE A 319 -8.19 -39.60 11.63
CA PHE A 319 -6.98 -40.41 11.91
C PHE A 319 -6.57 -40.42 13.40
N LEU A 320 -6.97 -39.41 14.16
CA LEU A 320 -6.55 -39.26 15.54
C LEU A 320 -7.37 -40.14 16.49
N SER A 321 -6.70 -40.80 17.45
CA SER A 321 -7.40 -41.62 18.44
C SER A 321 -8.26 -40.78 19.40
N HIS A 322 -9.35 -41.37 19.89
CA HIS A 322 -10.31 -40.71 20.77
C HIS A 322 -9.68 -40.13 22.06
N ARG A 323 -8.58 -40.71 22.57
CA ARG A 323 -7.90 -40.19 23.77
C ARG A 323 -7.16 -38.88 23.48
N VAL A 324 -6.36 -38.85 22.41
CA VAL A 324 -5.57 -37.66 22.05
C VAL A 324 -6.49 -36.53 21.59
N ARG A 325 -7.56 -36.86 20.86
CA ARG A 325 -8.59 -35.91 20.43
C ARG A 325 -9.30 -35.19 21.57
N ARG A 326 -9.56 -35.87 22.69
CA ARG A 326 -10.14 -35.26 23.90
C ARG A 326 -9.27 -34.16 24.50
N LEU A 327 -7.98 -34.12 24.17
CA LEU A 327 -7.06 -33.06 24.57
C LEU A 327 -6.93 -31.98 23.49
N VAL A 328 -6.76 -32.40 22.23
CA VAL A 328 -6.49 -31.47 21.11
C VAL A 328 -7.66 -30.53 20.84
N LYS A 329 -8.90 -31.04 20.77
CA LYS A 329 -10.06 -30.21 20.39
C LYS A 329 -10.31 -29.07 21.40
N PRO A 330 -10.44 -29.31 22.71
CA PRO A 330 -10.56 -28.23 23.69
C PRO A 330 -9.34 -27.31 23.68
N GLY A 331 -8.14 -27.85 23.46
CA GLY A 331 -6.91 -27.05 23.33
C GLY A 331 -7.01 -26.01 22.22
N VAL A 332 -7.46 -26.42 21.04
CA VAL A 332 -7.64 -25.51 19.89
C VAL A 332 -8.79 -24.53 20.14
N GLU A 333 -9.90 -24.98 20.72
CA GLU A 333 -11.01 -24.08 21.09
C GLU A 333 -10.58 -22.99 22.09
N MET A 334 -9.74 -23.33 23.08
CA MET A 334 -9.14 -22.37 24.01
C MET A 334 -8.20 -21.38 23.32
N MET A 335 -7.57 -21.74 22.19
CA MET A 335 -6.76 -20.77 21.44
C MET A 335 -7.63 -19.65 20.84
N ALA A 336 -8.91 -19.92 20.56
CA ALA A 336 -9.84 -18.90 20.03
C ALA A 336 -10.19 -17.81 21.04
N SER A 337 -10.02 -18.06 22.35
CA SER A 337 -10.30 -17.09 23.41
C SER A 337 -9.14 -16.12 23.69
N LEU A 338 -7.99 -16.28 23.02
CA LEU A 338 -6.86 -15.37 23.20
C LEU A 338 -7.24 -13.95 22.72
N PRO A 339 -7.06 -12.89 23.55
CA PRO A 339 -7.35 -11.53 23.13
C PRO A 339 -6.46 -11.10 21.95
N SER A 340 -7.07 -10.54 20.91
CA SER A 340 -6.33 -10.14 19.70
C SER A 340 -5.31 -9.02 19.97
N VAL A 341 -5.57 -8.15 20.94
CA VAL A 341 -4.60 -7.13 21.41
C VAL A 341 -3.33 -7.78 21.94
N VAL A 342 -3.44 -8.87 22.71
CA VAL A 342 -2.28 -9.60 23.24
C VAL A 342 -1.49 -10.23 22.10
N LEU A 343 -2.17 -10.83 21.12
CA LEU A 343 -1.53 -11.38 19.93
C LEU A 343 -0.83 -10.30 19.10
N GLY A 344 -1.45 -9.13 18.92
CA GLY A 344 -0.84 -7.99 18.24
C GLY A 344 0.41 -7.47 18.96
N PHE A 345 0.36 -7.40 20.29
CA PHE A 345 1.50 -7.00 21.11
C PHE A 345 2.68 -7.98 20.98
N VAL A 346 2.40 -9.29 21.06
CA VAL A 346 3.38 -10.35 20.82
C VAL A 346 3.94 -10.27 19.40
N ALA A 347 3.09 -9.99 18.41
CA ALA A 347 3.52 -9.81 17.03
C ALA A 347 4.55 -8.68 16.88
N ALA A 348 4.27 -7.52 17.48
CA ALA A 348 5.11 -6.34 17.37
C ALA A 348 6.44 -6.44 18.13
N ILE A 349 6.43 -7.04 19.33
CA ILE A 349 7.58 -7.02 20.24
C ILE A 349 8.45 -8.27 20.11
N ILE A 350 7.86 -9.43 19.83
CA ILE A 350 8.59 -10.70 19.79
C ILE A 350 8.78 -11.14 18.33
N ILE A 351 7.68 -11.24 17.61
CA ILE A 351 7.67 -11.90 16.30
C ILE A 351 8.33 -11.04 15.22
N ALA A 352 8.03 -9.74 15.16
CA ALA A 352 8.62 -8.83 14.18
C ALA A 352 10.16 -8.72 14.33
N PRO A 353 10.72 -8.50 15.54
CA PRO A 353 12.17 -8.53 15.72
C PRO A 353 12.79 -9.90 15.40
N PHE A 354 12.13 -10.99 15.80
CA PHE A 354 12.60 -12.35 15.49
C PHE A 354 12.62 -12.61 13.98
N ALA A 355 11.54 -12.29 13.27
CA ALA A 355 11.43 -12.43 11.83
C ALA A 355 12.45 -11.54 11.09
N ARG A 356 12.77 -10.35 11.62
CA ARG A 356 13.82 -9.49 11.09
C ARG A 356 15.22 -10.09 11.24
N GLN A 357 15.52 -10.71 12.37
CA GLN A 357 16.85 -11.28 12.65
C GLN A 357 17.06 -12.62 11.94
N TRP A 358 16.01 -13.44 11.87
CA TRP A 358 16.07 -14.82 11.37
C TRP A 358 15.31 -15.00 10.05
N LEU A 359 15.22 -13.94 9.23
CA LEU A 359 14.41 -13.93 8.01
C LEU A 359 14.64 -15.15 7.11
N PRO A 360 15.88 -15.53 6.75
CA PRO A 360 16.11 -16.71 5.92
C PRO A 360 15.66 -18.02 6.58
N SER A 361 15.83 -18.11 7.91
CA SER A 361 15.42 -19.29 8.70
C SER A 361 13.90 -19.41 8.78
N VAL A 362 13.18 -18.29 8.90
CA VAL A 362 11.71 -18.27 8.89
C VAL A 362 11.18 -18.71 7.52
N LEU A 363 11.74 -18.17 6.43
CA LEU A 363 11.32 -18.51 5.07
C LEU A 363 11.57 -19.98 4.74
N ILE A 364 12.77 -20.49 5.01
CA ILE A 364 13.07 -21.91 4.78
C ILE A 364 12.32 -22.82 5.77
N GLY A 365 11.88 -22.29 6.92
CA GLY A 365 11.02 -22.97 7.89
C GLY A 365 9.72 -23.48 7.27
N PHE A 366 9.10 -22.70 6.39
CA PHE A 366 7.90 -23.12 5.66
C PHE A 366 8.12 -24.36 4.77
N ALA A 367 9.37 -24.64 4.36
CA ALA A 367 9.74 -25.82 3.58
C ALA A 367 10.29 -26.96 4.44
N THR A 368 11.19 -26.66 5.37
CA THR A 368 11.92 -27.64 6.19
C THR A 368 11.03 -28.36 7.20
N ILE A 369 10.02 -27.68 7.77
CA ILE A 369 9.05 -28.29 8.70
C ILE A 369 8.20 -29.37 8.02
N PRO A 370 7.47 -29.09 6.91
CA PRO A 370 6.76 -30.15 6.21
C PRO A 370 7.71 -31.21 5.64
N PHE A 371 8.90 -30.80 5.17
CA PHE A 371 9.91 -31.74 4.67
C PHE A 371 10.36 -32.75 5.74
N SER A 372 10.67 -32.31 6.95
CA SER A 372 11.11 -33.21 8.03
C SER A 372 10.01 -34.20 8.43
N VAL A 373 8.75 -33.76 8.44
CA VAL A 373 7.59 -34.63 8.67
C VAL A 373 7.44 -35.66 7.55
N LEU A 374 7.60 -35.25 6.30
CA LEU A 374 7.54 -36.15 5.14
C LEU A 374 8.70 -37.16 5.14
N VAL A 375 9.93 -36.73 5.43
CA VAL A 375 11.08 -37.62 5.57
C VAL A 375 10.85 -38.62 6.69
N MET A 376 10.39 -38.16 7.86
CA MET A 376 10.03 -39.03 8.98
C MET A 376 8.97 -40.05 8.57
N ALA A 377 7.95 -39.63 7.82
CA ALA A 377 6.90 -40.52 7.33
C ALA A 377 7.43 -41.61 6.37
N HIS A 378 8.41 -41.31 5.52
CA HIS A 378 9.04 -42.30 4.66
C HIS A 378 9.99 -43.22 5.44
N VAL A 379 10.77 -42.68 6.36
CA VAL A 379 11.64 -43.47 7.25
C VAL A 379 10.79 -44.45 8.08
N TRP A 380 9.63 -44.00 8.57
CA TRP A 380 8.67 -44.85 9.28
C TRP A 380 8.17 -46.04 8.45
N GLN A 381 8.10 -45.92 7.13
CA GLN A 381 7.72 -47.03 6.24
C GLN A 381 8.82 -48.09 6.10
N LEU A 382 10.09 -47.73 6.36
CA LEU A 382 11.23 -48.65 6.37
C LEU A 382 11.35 -49.43 7.69
N VAL A 383 10.75 -48.94 8.79
CA VAL A 383 10.78 -49.60 10.10
C VAL A 383 10.09 -50.97 10.04
N PRO A 384 10.67 -52.05 10.61
CA PRO A 384 10.04 -53.37 10.65
C PRO A 384 8.66 -53.37 11.32
N GLU A 385 7.75 -54.23 10.86
CA GLU A 385 6.38 -54.30 11.40
C GLU A 385 6.32 -54.64 12.89
N SER A 386 7.28 -55.41 13.39
CA SER A 386 7.37 -55.79 14.81
C SER A 386 7.48 -54.57 15.71
N LEU A 387 8.24 -53.56 15.31
CA LEU A 387 8.42 -52.32 16.08
C LEU A 387 7.21 -51.39 15.91
N ARG A 388 6.63 -51.33 14.71
CA ARG A 388 5.44 -50.49 14.45
C ARG A 388 4.22 -50.93 15.27
N LYS A 389 3.98 -52.24 15.38
CA LYS A 389 2.84 -52.81 16.15
C LYS A 389 2.94 -52.55 17.66
N ARG A 390 4.14 -52.28 18.18
CA ARG A 390 4.37 -52.00 19.61
C ARG A 390 4.03 -50.56 20.00
N MET A 391 3.88 -49.66 19.02
CA MET A 391 3.71 -48.24 19.30
C MET A 391 2.24 -47.85 19.51
N ARG A 392 2.01 -47.01 20.53
CA ARG A 392 0.68 -46.49 20.90
C ARG A 392 0.40 -45.19 20.13
N SER A 393 -0.89 -44.85 19.95
CA SER A 393 -1.34 -43.63 19.25
C SER A 393 -0.66 -42.34 19.74
N GLY A 394 -0.43 -42.17 21.05
CA GLY A 394 0.26 -40.99 21.58
C GLY A 394 1.73 -40.87 21.16
N GLN A 395 2.40 -41.99 20.89
CA GLN A 395 3.79 -42.00 20.43
C GLN A 395 3.91 -41.57 18.96
N HIS A 396 2.86 -41.80 18.15
CA HIS A 396 2.82 -41.25 16.79
C HIS A 396 2.76 -39.73 16.78
N LEU A 397 1.95 -39.14 17.66
CA LEU A 397 1.91 -37.68 17.83
C LEU A 397 3.28 -37.15 18.28
N ALA A 398 3.92 -37.80 19.25
CA ALA A 398 5.25 -37.40 19.72
C ALA A 398 6.30 -37.46 18.60
N MET A 399 6.26 -38.46 17.72
CA MET A 399 7.16 -38.53 16.54
C MET A 399 6.92 -37.39 15.55
N VAL A 400 5.67 -37.01 15.30
CA VAL A 400 5.35 -35.87 14.42
C VAL A 400 5.86 -34.57 15.04
N LEU A 401 5.65 -34.37 16.35
CA LEU A 401 6.18 -33.20 17.06
C LEU A 401 7.72 -33.15 17.04
N ALA A 402 8.38 -34.29 17.23
CA ALA A 402 9.83 -34.40 17.12
C ALA A 402 10.32 -34.09 15.69
N ALA A 403 9.60 -34.53 14.66
CA ALA A 403 9.91 -34.20 13.27
C ALA A 403 9.72 -32.70 13.00
N CYS A 404 8.65 -32.07 13.49
CA CYS A 404 8.47 -30.63 13.39
C CYS A 404 9.61 -29.86 14.08
N PHE A 405 10.00 -30.28 15.29
CA PHE A 405 11.12 -29.68 16.02
C PHE A 405 12.45 -29.83 15.27
N LEU A 406 12.71 -31.02 14.70
CA LEU A 406 13.84 -31.24 13.82
C LEU A 406 13.80 -30.31 12.59
N GLY A 407 12.62 -30.12 12.00
CA GLY A 407 12.41 -29.20 10.88
C GLY A 407 12.77 -27.75 11.24
N VAL A 408 12.31 -27.27 12.40
CA VAL A 408 12.68 -25.94 12.93
C VAL A 408 14.19 -25.84 13.16
N THR A 409 14.80 -26.88 13.73
CA THR A 409 16.24 -26.92 13.98
C THR A 409 17.03 -26.88 12.67
N LEU A 410 16.61 -27.65 11.66
CA LEU A 410 17.18 -27.60 10.32
C LEU A 410 17.01 -26.21 9.70
N ALA A 411 15.85 -25.55 9.88
CA ALA A 411 15.63 -24.21 9.37
C ALA A 411 16.62 -23.19 9.95
N VAL A 412 16.84 -23.23 11.27
CA VAL A 412 17.78 -22.35 11.98
C VAL A 412 19.22 -22.62 11.57
N LEU A 413 19.60 -23.90 11.42
CA LEU A 413 20.96 -24.28 11.03
C LEU A 413 21.26 -23.98 9.57
N MET A 414 20.30 -24.21 8.67
CA MET A 414 20.48 -24.06 7.23
C MET A 414 20.23 -22.63 6.75
N GLY A 415 19.46 -21.82 7.48
CA GLY A 415 19.07 -20.46 7.09
C GLY A 415 20.26 -19.57 6.67
N PRO A 416 21.31 -19.42 7.51
CA PRO A 416 22.48 -18.63 7.14
C PRO A 416 23.24 -19.18 5.93
N GLY A 417 23.29 -20.51 5.76
CA GLY A 417 23.89 -21.15 4.60
C GLY A 417 23.09 -20.92 3.32
N PHE A 418 21.76 -20.98 3.42
CA PHE A 418 20.83 -20.68 2.34
C PHE A 418 20.94 -19.23 1.87
N GLU A 419 21.05 -18.29 2.82
CA GLU A 419 21.26 -16.88 2.54
C GLU A 419 22.56 -16.64 1.76
N ARG A 420 23.65 -17.26 2.19
CA ARG A 420 24.95 -17.19 1.48
C ARG A 420 24.94 -17.85 0.12
N LEU A 421 24.21 -18.94 -0.05
CA LEU A 421 24.18 -19.67 -1.32
C LEU A 421 23.39 -18.91 -2.40
N LEU A 422 22.26 -18.33 -2.01
CA LEU A 422 21.31 -17.73 -2.96
C LEU A 422 21.43 -16.22 -3.07
N PHE A 423 21.75 -15.52 -1.99
CA PHE A 423 21.67 -14.06 -1.88
C PHE A 423 23.03 -13.41 -1.58
N ALA A 424 24.14 -14.08 -1.91
CA ALA A 424 25.47 -13.48 -1.83
C ALA A 424 25.70 -12.43 -2.93
N PRO A 425 26.44 -11.34 -2.63
CA PRO A 425 26.85 -10.37 -3.64
C PRO A 425 27.81 -11.01 -4.67
N PRO A 426 27.79 -10.56 -5.94
CA PRO A 426 28.71 -11.04 -6.97
C PRO A 426 30.18 -10.77 -6.59
N GLU A 427 31.08 -11.68 -6.99
CA GLU A 427 32.53 -11.52 -6.81
C GLU A 427 33.01 -10.23 -7.50
N GLY A 428 33.44 -9.24 -6.71
CA GLY A 428 33.88 -7.91 -7.18
C GLY A 428 33.31 -6.72 -6.39
N LEU A 429 32.11 -6.85 -5.82
CA LEU A 429 31.52 -5.88 -4.87
C LEU A 429 31.87 -6.20 -3.40
N ALA A 430 32.68 -7.24 -3.17
CA ALA A 430 32.60 -8.11 -1.99
C ALA A 430 33.74 -7.95 -0.95
N GLU A 431 34.43 -6.81 -0.87
CA GLU A 431 35.28 -6.54 0.30
C GLU A 431 34.50 -5.77 1.38
N GLY A 432 34.04 -6.49 2.41
CA GLY A 432 33.48 -5.91 3.64
C GLY A 432 31.95 -5.77 3.71
N VAL A 433 31.21 -6.10 2.64
CA VAL A 433 29.73 -6.08 2.64
C VAL A 433 29.18 -7.36 3.29
N PRO A 434 28.43 -7.28 4.41
CA PRO A 434 27.82 -8.47 5.00
C PRO A 434 26.73 -9.02 4.09
N VAL A 435 26.71 -10.34 3.91
CA VAL A 435 25.64 -11.05 3.20
C VAL A 435 24.33 -10.87 3.97
N ASP A 436 23.37 -10.18 3.36
CA ASP A 436 22.07 -9.90 3.97
C ASP A 436 20.97 -9.89 2.91
N MET A 437 20.04 -10.84 2.99
CA MET A 437 18.89 -10.95 2.09
C MET A 437 18.08 -9.65 2.03
N ARG A 438 18.07 -8.84 3.10
CA ARG A 438 17.33 -7.57 3.15
C ARG A 438 17.92 -6.53 2.20
N ARG A 439 19.23 -6.54 2.00
CA ARG A 439 19.92 -5.66 1.04
C ARG A 439 19.68 -6.12 -0.40
N TRP A 440 19.65 -7.44 -0.62
CA TRP A 440 19.20 -8.00 -1.91
C TRP A 440 17.75 -7.60 -2.23
N LEU A 441 16.85 -7.67 -1.24
CA LEU A 441 15.44 -7.25 -1.36
C LEU A 441 15.29 -5.75 -1.65
N ALA A 442 16.23 -4.92 -1.18
CA ALA A 442 16.28 -3.49 -1.45
C ALA A 442 16.86 -3.15 -2.84
N GLY A 443 17.23 -4.15 -3.65
CA GLY A 443 17.79 -3.94 -4.98
C GLY A 443 19.27 -3.54 -4.99
N GLU A 444 19.95 -3.50 -3.84
CA GLU A 444 21.33 -2.99 -3.75
C GLU A 444 22.35 -3.82 -4.54
N TYR A 445 22.11 -5.13 -4.67
CA TYR A 445 23.00 -6.04 -5.40
C TYR A 445 22.32 -7.34 -5.82
N GLY A 446 23.02 -8.10 -6.66
CA GLY A 446 22.74 -9.50 -6.95
C GLY A 446 21.68 -9.74 -8.05
N PRO A 447 21.70 -10.92 -8.67
CA PRO A 447 20.77 -11.29 -9.74
C PRO A 447 19.35 -11.60 -9.22
N ALA A 448 18.38 -11.63 -10.13
CA ALA A 448 16.95 -11.77 -9.82
C ALA A 448 16.49 -13.25 -9.61
N TRP A 449 17.20 -14.22 -10.19
CA TRP A 449 16.83 -15.64 -10.17
C TRP A 449 16.62 -16.25 -8.77
N PRO A 450 17.33 -15.85 -7.69
CA PRO A 450 17.11 -16.42 -6.37
C PRO A 450 15.69 -16.18 -5.84
N GLY A 451 15.15 -14.98 -6.12
CA GLY A 451 13.78 -14.65 -5.78
C GLY A 451 12.76 -15.50 -6.54
N TRP A 452 12.95 -15.62 -7.87
CA TRP A 452 12.09 -16.45 -8.70
C TRP A 452 12.14 -17.93 -8.31
N PHE A 453 13.31 -18.45 -7.94
CA PHE A 453 13.44 -19.80 -7.43
C PHE A 453 12.54 -20.04 -6.21
N VAL A 454 12.54 -19.12 -5.24
CA VAL A 454 11.69 -19.21 -4.04
C VAL A 454 10.20 -19.17 -4.41
N VAL A 455 9.79 -18.24 -5.29
CA VAL A 455 8.39 -18.09 -5.72
C VAL A 455 7.89 -19.32 -6.49
N LEU A 456 8.70 -19.84 -7.42
CA LEU A 456 8.31 -20.90 -8.33
C LEU A 456 8.34 -22.30 -7.70
N THR A 457 9.11 -22.51 -6.63
CA THR A 457 9.24 -23.83 -5.99
C THR A 457 7.89 -24.44 -5.62
N GLY A 458 6.95 -23.65 -5.07
CA GLY A 458 5.62 -24.13 -4.69
C GLY A 458 4.75 -24.56 -5.88
N PRO A 459 4.48 -23.67 -6.86
CA PRO A 459 3.74 -24.02 -8.08
C PRO A 459 4.36 -25.18 -8.86
N VAL A 460 5.69 -25.21 -8.99
CA VAL A 460 6.42 -26.31 -9.65
C VAL A 460 6.24 -27.61 -8.86
N ALA A 461 6.28 -27.58 -7.52
CA ALA A 461 6.01 -28.77 -6.71
C ALA A 461 4.60 -29.33 -6.95
N ILE A 462 3.58 -28.48 -7.06
CA ILE A 462 2.20 -28.88 -7.36
C ILE A 462 2.11 -29.49 -8.77
N ALA A 463 2.69 -28.84 -9.77
CA ALA A 463 2.67 -29.31 -11.15
C ALA A 463 3.41 -30.66 -11.30
N VAL A 464 4.60 -30.78 -10.71
CA VAL A 464 5.38 -32.03 -10.70
C VAL A 464 4.61 -33.14 -9.98
N ALA A 465 4.02 -32.86 -8.82
CA ALA A 465 3.19 -33.83 -8.09
C ALA A 465 1.98 -34.28 -8.91
N PHE A 466 1.30 -33.35 -9.60
CA PHE A 466 0.17 -33.67 -10.47
C PHE A 466 0.59 -34.57 -11.64
N LEU A 467 1.60 -34.17 -12.41
CA LEU A 467 2.13 -34.96 -13.54
C LEU A 467 2.59 -36.35 -13.09
N GLN A 468 3.28 -36.41 -11.94
CA GLN A 468 3.75 -37.64 -11.34
C GLN A 468 2.57 -38.56 -10.96
N SER A 469 1.49 -38.01 -10.40
CA SER A 469 0.29 -38.78 -10.01
C SER A 469 -0.43 -39.37 -11.21
N VAL A 470 -0.48 -38.65 -12.33
CA VAL A 470 -1.20 -39.04 -13.55
C VAL A 470 -0.39 -40.07 -14.36
N PHE A 471 0.89 -39.80 -14.60
CA PHE A 471 1.69 -40.54 -15.58
C PHE A 471 2.63 -41.58 -14.96
N VAL A 472 3.22 -41.29 -13.79
CA VAL A 472 4.34 -42.06 -13.25
C VAL A 472 3.88 -43.08 -12.22
N SER A 473 2.98 -42.68 -11.29
CA SER A 473 2.53 -43.54 -10.19
C SER A 473 1.96 -44.87 -10.68
N ARG A 474 1.07 -44.83 -11.68
CA ARG A 474 0.44 -46.04 -12.25
C ARG A 474 1.44 -47.04 -12.85
N ARG A 475 2.59 -46.58 -13.36
CA ARG A 475 3.62 -47.44 -13.94
C ARG A 475 4.49 -48.06 -12.85
N ILE A 476 4.90 -47.25 -11.87
CA ILE A 476 5.70 -47.70 -10.73
C ILE A 476 4.93 -48.72 -9.90
N ASP A 477 3.65 -48.49 -9.63
CA ASP A 477 2.83 -49.42 -8.84
C ASP A 477 2.72 -50.80 -9.49
N ARG A 478 2.61 -50.86 -10.83
CA ARG A 478 2.62 -52.13 -11.58
C ARG A 478 3.96 -52.86 -11.50
N LEU A 479 5.07 -52.13 -11.60
CA LEU A 479 6.42 -52.70 -11.54
C LEU A 479 6.78 -53.21 -10.13
N LEU A 480 6.20 -52.59 -9.10
CA LEU A 480 6.46 -52.92 -7.69
C LEU A 480 5.50 -53.97 -7.11
N ALA A 481 4.44 -54.36 -7.84
CA ALA A 481 3.35 -55.22 -7.34
C ALA A 481 3.80 -56.57 -6.74
N HIS A 482 4.93 -57.12 -7.18
CA HIS A 482 5.45 -58.42 -6.74
C HIS A 482 6.75 -58.33 -5.92
N LYS A 483 7.14 -57.14 -5.46
CA LYS A 483 8.40 -56.93 -4.72
C LYS A 483 8.17 -56.93 -3.20
N SER A 484 9.25 -57.13 -2.45
CA SER A 484 9.20 -57.13 -0.99
C SER A 484 8.83 -55.75 -0.44
N ARG A 485 8.13 -55.72 0.70
CA ARG A 485 7.65 -54.47 1.31
C ARG A 485 8.78 -53.47 1.60
N GLY A 486 9.94 -53.96 2.04
CA GLY A 486 11.12 -53.12 2.28
C GLY A 486 11.68 -52.50 1.00
N PHE A 487 11.72 -53.26 -0.09
CA PHE A 487 12.13 -52.74 -1.40
C PHE A 487 11.16 -51.68 -1.92
N ILE A 488 9.86 -51.90 -1.78
CA ILE A 488 8.82 -50.92 -2.15
C ILE A 488 9.03 -49.62 -1.37
N SER A 489 9.16 -49.69 -0.04
CA SER A 489 9.41 -48.51 0.79
C SER A 489 10.69 -47.77 0.39
N ALA A 490 11.77 -48.50 0.07
CA ALA A 490 13.04 -47.90 -0.36
C ALA A 490 12.90 -47.18 -1.72
N VAL A 491 12.20 -47.78 -2.69
CA VAL A 491 11.94 -47.15 -4.00
C VAL A 491 11.08 -45.89 -3.85
N ILE A 492 10.04 -45.91 -3.01
CA ILE A 492 9.20 -44.74 -2.74
C ILE A 492 10.03 -43.62 -2.08
N PHE A 493 10.91 -43.96 -1.14
CA PHE A 493 11.81 -43.00 -0.51
C PHE A 493 12.82 -42.39 -1.49
N ALA A 494 13.43 -43.20 -2.35
CA ALA A 494 14.31 -42.71 -3.41
C ALA A 494 13.56 -41.81 -4.40
N ARG A 495 12.33 -42.17 -4.76
CA ARG A 495 11.45 -41.37 -5.62
C ARG A 495 11.15 -40.01 -5.02
N PHE A 496 10.93 -39.92 -3.70
CA PHE A 496 10.70 -38.64 -3.02
C PHE A 496 11.87 -37.66 -3.23
N PHE A 497 13.12 -38.10 -3.07
CA PHE A 497 14.29 -37.25 -3.34
C PHE A 497 14.48 -36.94 -4.82
N ALA A 498 14.21 -37.90 -5.72
CA ALA A 498 14.24 -37.65 -7.15
C ALA A 498 13.23 -36.56 -7.56
N MET A 499 12.03 -36.57 -6.96
CA MET A 499 11.06 -35.50 -7.17
C MET A 499 11.54 -34.15 -6.65
N LEU A 500 12.13 -34.11 -5.47
CA LEU A 500 12.69 -32.88 -4.92
C LEU A 500 13.77 -32.30 -5.85
N ALA A 501 14.64 -33.15 -6.40
CA ALA A 501 15.65 -32.75 -7.36
C ALA A 501 15.05 -32.21 -8.67
N ILE A 502 14.00 -32.86 -9.20
CA ILE A 502 13.27 -32.38 -10.39
C ILE A 502 12.63 -31.01 -10.11
N ILE A 503 11.97 -30.86 -8.96
CA ILE A 503 11.33 -29.60 -8.57
C ILE A 503 12.39 -28.49 -8.49
N GLY A 504 13.52 -28.74 -7.82
CA GLY A 504 14.62 -27.79 -7.72
C GLY A 504 15.18 -27.42 -9.10
N GLY A 505 15.50 -28.42 -9.93
CA GLY A 505 16.06 -28.20 -11.27
C GLY A 505 15.12 -27.42 -12.19
N VAL A 506 13.82 -27.77 -12.22
CA VAL A 506 12.81 -27.06 -13.01
C VAL A 506 12.59 -25.64 -12.49
N SER A 507 12.56 -25.44 -11.16
CA SER A 507 12.39 -24.11 -10.57
C SER A 507 13.57 -23.20 -10.88
N ILE A 508 14.80 -23.72 -10.81
CA ILE A 508 16.02 -22.98 -11.18
C ILE A 508 16.00 -22.63 -12.67
N ALA A 509 15.69 -23.60 -13.55
CA ALA A 509 15.64 -23.36 -14.99
C ALA A 509 14.62 -22.27 -15.36
N LEU A 510 13.42 -22.33 -14.76
CA LEU A 510 12.37 -21.33 -14.97
C LEU A 510 12.74 -19.96 -14.35
N ALA A 511 13.43 -19.95 -13.21
CA ALA A 511 13.92 -18.72 -12.59
C ALA A 511 14.97 -18.01 -13.47
N PHE A 512 15.91 -18.76 -14.06
CA PHE A 512 16.85 -18.21 -15.02
C PHE A 512 16.14 -17.72 -16.29
N LEU A 513 15.11 -18.42 -16.76
CA LEU A 513 14.30 -17.97 -17.89
C LEU A 513 13.62 -16.62 -17.61
N LEU A 514 12.96 -16.47 -16.47
CA LEU A 514 12.30 -15.20 -16.10
C LEU A 514 13.30 -14.05 -15.94
N GLN A 515 14.46 -14.31 -15.33
CA GLN A 515 15.52 -13.33 -15.26
C GLN A 515 16.03 -12.94 -16.67
N ALA A 516 16.23 -13.92 -17.56
CA ALA A 516 16.68 -13.66 -18.93
C ALA A 516 15.66 -12.83 -19.74
N MET A 517 14.37 -12.89 -19.38
CA MET A 517 13.31 -12.04 -19.92
C MET A 517 13.28 -10.63 -19.32
N GLY A 518 14.16 -10.31 -18.36
CA GLY A 518 14.25 -9.01 -17.70
C GLY A 518 13.25 -8.81 -16.55
N PHE A 519 12.57 -9.86 -16.09
CA PHE A 519 11.65 -9.74 -14.96
C PHE A 519 12.38 -9.87 -13.64
N ASP A 520 12.32 -8.84 -12.80
CA ASP A 520 12.80 -8.87 -11.43
C ASP A 520 11.65 -9.13 -10.45
N PRO A 521 11.75 -10.14 -9.56
CA PRO A 521 10.70 -10.37 -8.57
C PRO A 521 10.67 -9.27 -7.50
N ARG A 522 11.72 -8.45 -7.34
CA ARG A 522 11.79 -7.34 -6.38
C ARG A 522 10.88 -6.17 -6.73
N ASP A 523 10.60 -5.97 -8.02
CA ASP A 523 9.74 -4.88 -8.49
C ASP A 523 8.25 -5.24 -8.41
N SER A 524 7.92 -6.53 -8.37
CA SER A 524 6.55 -7.04 -8.53
C SER A 524 6.00 -7.76 -7.30
N ILE A 525 6.73 -8.75 -6.77
CA ILE A 525 6.25 -9.68 -5.72
C ILE A 525 6.91 -9.37 -4.37
N PHE A 526 8.19 -9.04 -4.40
CA PHE A 526 8.97 -8.62 -3.25
C PHE A 526 9.12 -7.09 -3.24
N GLY A 527 10.17 -6.61 -2.58
CA GLY A 527 10.47 -5.21 -2.39
C GLY A 527 11.22 -5.02 -1.06
N PRO A 528 11.45 -3.77 -0.65
CA PRO A 528 12.22 -3.47 0.55
C PRO A 528 11.60 -4.10 1.80
N PHE A 529 12.46 -4.52 2.73
CA PHE A 529 12.06 -5.18 3.96
C PHE A 529 11.72 -4.16 5.06
N SER A 530 10.48 -4.18 5.53
CA SER A 530 10.07 -3.50 6.77
C SER A 530 10.05 -4.49 7.94
N PRO A 531 10.51 -4.12 9.15
CA PRO A 531 10.38 -4.97 10.34
C PRO A 531 8.93 -5.32 10.69
N ARG A 532 8.01 -4.39 10.44
CA ARG A 532 6.57 -4.58 10.60
C ARG A 532 5.96 -4.74 9.20
N ASN A 533 5.53 -5.96 8.88
CA ASN A 533 5.22 -6.33 7.51
C ASN A 533 4.10 -7.38 7.42
N THR A 534 3.74 -7.69 6.17
CA THR A 534 2.66 -8.61 5.85
C THR A 534 2.95 -10.04 6.29
N LEU A 535 4.18 -10.52 6.21
CA LEU A 535 4.55 -11.86 6.67
C LEU A 535 4.23 -12.07 8.15
N VAL A 536 4.62 -11.10 9.00
CA VAL A 536 4.35 -11.15 10.45
C VAL A 536 2.84 -11.19 10.72
N VAL A 537 2.08 -10.38 10.00
CA VAL A 537 0.63 -10.30 10.13
C VAL A 537 -0.03 -11.59 9.66
N ALA A 538 0.39 -12.14 8.53
CA ALA A 538 -0.11 -13.40 7.98
C ALA A 538 0.05 -14.55 8.98
N MET A 539 1.21 -14.62 9.65
CA MET A 539 1.49 -15.66 10.63
C MET A 539 0.63 -15.51 11.89
N ILE A 540 0.51 -14.30 12.45
CA ILE A 540 -0.19 -14.08 13.73
C ILE A 540 -1.71 -13.99 13.55
N MET A 541 -2.18 -13.29 12.52
CA MET A 541 -3.60 -13.29 12.16
C MET A 541 -4.04 -14.68 11.71
N GLY A 542 -3.21 -15.38 10.93
CA GLY A 542 -3.49 -16.76 10.55
C GLY A 542 -3.60 -17.68 11.78
N PHE A 543 -2.67 -17.56 12.74
CA PHE A 543 -2.76 -18.24 14.03
C PHE A 543 -4.07 -17.95 14.79
N ALA A 544 -4.52 -16.70 14.81
CA ALA A 544 -5.77 -16.31 15.46
C ALA A 544 -7.03 -16.89 14.79
N VAL A 545 -6.96 -17.15 13.48
CA VAL A 545 -8.09 -17.63 12.68
C VAL A 545 -8.15 -19.16 12.58
N ILE A 546 -7.00 -19.85 12.72
CA ILE A 546 -6.91 -21.32 12.68
C ILE A 546 -7.95 -22.01 13.58
N PRO A 547 -8.16 -21.62 14.86
CA PRO A 547 -9.13 -22.27 15.73
C PRO A 547 -10.56 -22.29 15.20
N ILE A 548 -10.97 -21.21 14.53
CA ILE A 548 -12.31 -21.06 13.97
C ILE A 548 -12.49 -22.00 12.78
N ILE A 549 -11.53 -21.97 11.85
CA ILE A 549 -11.54 -22.84 10.68
C ILE A 549 -11.49 -24.31 11.11
N TYR A 550 -10.62 -24.63 12.06
CA TYR A 550 -10.47 -25.99 12.60
C TYR A 550 -11.77 -26.48 13.21
N THR A 551 -12.34 -25.77 14.19
CA THR A 551 -13.45 -26.26 14.99
C THR A 551 -14.69 -26.52 14.12
N ILE A 552 -15.03 -25.57 13.25
CA ILE A 552 -16.21 -25.68 12.37
C ILE A 552 -15.98 -26.75 11.28
N SER A 553 -14.77 -26.86 10.73
CA SER A 553 -14.44 -27.93 9.76
C SER A 553 -14.52 -29.30 10.42
N GLU A 554 -14.05 -29.43 11.66
CA GLU A 554 -14.02 -30.68 12.42
C GLU A 554 -15.43 -31.18 12.76
N ASP A 555 -16.31 -30.27 13.20
CA ASP A 555 -17.72 -30.55 13.43
C ASP A 555 -18.42 -30.97 12.13
N SER A 556 -18.13 -30.28 11.03
CA SER A 556 -18.70 -30.59 9.71
C SER A 556 -18.28 -31.97 9.20
N LEU A 557 -17.01 -32.34 9.39
CA LEU A 557 -16.48 -33.65 9.03
C LEU A 557 -17.13 -34.76 9.87
N ARG A 558 -17.33 -34.54 11.17
CA ARG A 558 -17.99 -35.51 12.06
C ARG A 558 -19.49 -35.66 11.81
N ALA A 559 -20.15 -34.63 11.29
CA ALA A 559 -21.56 -34.70 10.93
C ALA A 559 -21.83 -35.67 9.76
N VAL A 560 -20.79 -36.09 9.02
CA VAL A 560 -20.91 -37.10 7.96
C VAL A 560 -21.34 -38.45 8.56
N PRO A 561 -22.46 -39.04 8.11
CA PRO A 561 -23.00 -40.27 8.68
C PRO A 561 -22.00 -41.43 8.71
N ASP A 562 -21.99 -42.16 9.84
CA ASP A 562 -21.16 -43.36 10.02
C ASP A 562 -21.49 -44.48 9.03
N SER A 563 -22.71 -44.52 8.50
CA SER A 563 -23.10 -45.46 7.45
C SER A 563 -22.28 -45.29 6.17
N LEU A 564 -21.99 -44.06 5.75
CA LEU A 564 -21.16 -43.78 4.56
C LEU A 564 -19.70 -44.19 4.80
N ARG A 565 -19.20 -43.95 6.01
CA ARG A 565 -17.86 -44.34 6.44
C ARG A 565 -17.73 -45.86 6.43
N ALA A 566 -18.68 -46.56 7.05
CA ALA A 566 -18.74 -48.01 7.11
C ALA A 566 -18.90 -48.64 5.71
N ALA A 567 -19.73 -48.07 4.84
CA ALA A 567 -19.92 -48.56 3.47
C ALA A 567 -18.63 -48.45 2.63
N SER A 568 -17.92 -47.32 2.73
CA SER A 568 -16.64 -47.11 2.04
C SER A 568 -15.58 -48.10 2.54
N LEU A 569 -15.41 -48.21 3.86
CA LEU A 569 -14.45 -49.14 4.47
C LEU A 569 -14.81 -50.61 4.18
N GLY A 570 -16.10 -50.95 4.22
CA GLY A 570 -16.62 -52.28 3.89
C GLY A 570 -16.41 -52.68 2.43
N SER A 571 -16.30 -51.71 1.53
CA SER A 571 -15.94 -51.90 0.12
C SER A 571 -14.43 -52.08 -0.10
N GLY A 572 -13.63 -52.14 0.97
CA GLY A 572 -12.17 -52.30 0.93
C GLY A 572 -11.40 -50.98 0.75
N ALA A 573 -12.05 -49.82 0.88
CA ALA A 573 -11.36 -48.54 0.83
C ALA A 573 -10.51 -48.31 2.10
N THR A 574 -9.39 -47.62 1.95
CA THR A 574 -8.56 -47.20 3.08
C THR A 574 -9.19 -46.00 3.81
N PRO A 575 -8.82 -45.72 5.07
CA PRO A 575 -9.26 -44.52 5.78
C PRO A 575 -8.94 -43.22 5.03
N TRP A 576 -7.77 -43.14 4.37
CA TRP A 576 -7.42 -42.00 3.52
C TRP A 576 -8.32 -41.86 2.29
N GLN A 577 -8.62 -42.96 1.61
CA GLN A 577 -9.55 -42.95 0.48
C GLN A 577 -10.97 -42.55 0.92
N THR A 578 -11.41 -43.04 2.08
CA THR A 578 -12.72 -42.67 2.66
C THR A 578 -12.76 -41.19 3.01
N ALA A 579 -11.72 -40.66 3.66
CA ALA A 579 -11.61 -39.25 4.00
C ALA A 579 -11.67 -38.35 2.74
N VAL A 580 -10.86 -38.65 1.72
CA VAL A 580 -10.74 -37.80 0.52
C VAL A 580 -11.91 -37.94 -0.45
N ARG A 581 -12.47 -39.15 -0.61
CA ARG A 581 -13.50 -39.40 -1.63
C ARG A 581 -14.93 -39.30 -1.11
N ILE A 582 -15.13 -39.47 0.19
CA ILE A 582 -16.47 -39.49 0.81
C ILE A 582 -16.60 -38.35 1.80
N VAL A 583 -15.79 -38.34 2.86
CA VAL A 583 -15.99 -37.42 3.99
C VAL A 583 -15.77 -35.96 3.61
N ILE A 584 -14.63 -35.62 3.00
CA ILE A 584 -14.32 -34.23 2.60
C ILE A 584 -15.34 -33.69 1.59
N PRO A 585 -15.71 -34.41 0.51
CA PRO A 585 -16.74 -33.95 -0.40
C PRO A 585 -18.09 -33.71 0.28
N VAL A 586 -18.56 -34.65 1.11
CA VAL A 586 -19.85 -34.52 1.81
C VAL A 586 -19.82 -33.37 2.83
N ALA A 587 -18.71 -33.19 3.54
CA ALA A 587 -18.50 -32.08 4.48
C ALA A 587 -18.10 -30.75 3.80
N GLY A 588 -17.97 -30.73 2.46
CA GLY A 588 -17.35 -29.63 1.73
C GLY A 588 -18.04 -28.27 1.95
N SER A 589 -19.37 -28.27 2.03
CA SER A 589 -20.13 -27.04 2.34
C SER A 589 -19.84 -26.51 3.75
N GLY A 590 -19.59 -27.38 4.72
CA GLY A 590 -19.23 -27.02 6.09
C GLY A 590 -17.79 -26.52 6.21
N ILE A 591 -16.83 -27.18 5.54
CA ILE A 591 -15.43 -26.73 5.47
C ILE A 591 -15.35 -25.35 4.80
N PHE A 592 -16.08 -25.15 3.69
CA PHE A 592 -16.16 -23.86 3.02
C PHE A 592 -16.71 -22.77 3.96
N SER A 593 -17.77 -23.08 4.72
CA SER A 593 -18.34 -22.15 5.70
C SER A 593 -17.34 -21.79 6.80
N ALA A 594 -16.55 -22.76 7.28
CA ALA A 594 -15.50 -22.55 8.27
C ALA A 594 -14.44 -21.56 7.77
N CYS A 595 -13.97 -21.75 6.54
CA CYS A 595 -13.04 -20.83 5.88
C CYS A 595 -13.63 -19.43 5.75
N MET A 596 -14.90 -19.31 5.37
CA MET A 596 -15.54 -18.00 5.18
C MET A 596 -15.76 -17.24 6.49
N ILE A 597 -16.13 -17.93 7.57
CA ILE A 597 -16.22 -17.31 8.91
C ILE A 597 -14.83 -16.83 9.36
N GLY A 598 -13.79 -17.61 9.09
CA GLY A 598 -12.40 -17.21 9.32
C GLY A 598 -11.99 -15.98 8.52
N PHE A 599 -12.34 -15.94 7.23
CA PHE A 599 -12.10 -14.80 6.34
C PHE A 599 -12.78 -13.54 6.88
N GLY A 600 -14.08 -13.61 7.22
CA GLY A 600 -14.84 -12.47 7.73
C GLY A 600 -14.25 -11.90 9.01
N ARG A 601 -13.72 -12.75 9.91
CA ARG A 601 -12.99 -12.30 11.10
C ARG A 601 -11.68 -11.60 10.73
N ALA A 602 -10.90 -12.16 9.81
CA ALA A 602 -9.62 -11.57 9.40
C ALA A 602 -9.78 -10.19 8.75
N VAL A 603 -10.83 -9.97 7.95
CA VAL A 603 -11.14 -8.66 7.34
C VAL A 603 -11.36 -7.57 8.39
N GLY A 604 -12.09 -7.90 9.47
CA GLY A 604 -12.39 -6.97 10.55
C GLY A 604 -11.30 -6.86 11.62
N GLU A 605 -10.20 -7.63 11.49
CA GLU A 605 -9.17 -7.66 12.52
C GLU A 605 -8.44 -6.32 12.60
N THR A 606 -8.50 -5.72 13.78
CA THR A 606 -8.04 -4.35 14.00
C THR A 606 -6.72 -4.31 14.74
N MET A 607 -6.59 -5.08 15.83
CA MET A 607 -5.51 -4.89 16.81
C MET A 607 -4.23 -5.62 16.41
N ILE A 608 -4.34 -6.81 15.82
CA ILE A 608 -3.17 -7.51 15.27
C ILE A 608 -2.54 -6.68 14.17
N VAL A 609 -3.35 -6.17 13.24
CA VAL A 609 -2.89 -5.36 12.11
C VAL A 609 -2.23 -4.08 12.60
N LEU A 610 -2.93 -3.31 13.45
CA LEU A 610 -2.46 -2.02 13.95
C LEU A 610 -1.05 -2.10 14.56
N MET A 611 -0.75 -3.19 15.26
CA MET A 611 0.52 -3.37 15.94
C MET A 611 1.61 -3.95 15.02
N ALA A 612 1.24 -4.75 14.02
CA ALA A 612 2.19 -5.58 13.26
C ALA A 612 2.52 -5.08 11.84
N THR A 613 1.75 -4.18 11.22
CA THR A 613 1.94 -3.78 9.79
C THR A 613 2.74 -2.49 9.57
N GLY A 614 3.06 -1.74 10.62
CA GLY A 614 3.72 -0.44 10.47
C GLY A 614 2.81 0.71 10.03
N ASN A 615 1.54 0.42 9.67
CA ASN A 615 0.48 1.38 9.35
C ASN A 615 0.78 2.34 8.17
N THR A 616 1.56 1.92 7.18
CA THR A 616 1.78 2.70 5.95
C THR A 616 0.73 2.33 4.89
N PRO A 617 -0.07 3.26 4.34
CA PRO A 617 -1.12 2.95 3.35
C PRO A 617 -0.54 2.76 1.94
N GLU A 618 0.28 1.73 1.75
CA GLU A 618 0.91 1.39 0.47
C GLU A 618 0.14 0.31 -0.29
N MET A 619 0.03 0.47 -1.62
CA MET A 619 -0.64 -0.48 -2.52
C MET A 619 0.35 -1.42 -3.23
N SER A 620 1.15 -2.15 -2.44
CA SER A 620 2.08 -3.16 -2.96
C SER A 620 1.71 -4.56 -2.48
N TRP A 621 1.87 -5.57 -3.35
CA TRP A 621 1.74 -6.98 -2.98
C TRP A 621 2.95 -7.53 -2.21
N ASN A 622 3.99 -6.71 -2.00
CA ASN A 622 5.19 -7.07 -1.24
C ASN A 622 4.84 -7.65 0.14
N ILE A 623 5.23 -8.91 0.36
CA ILE A 623 5.03 -9.62 1.64
C ILE A 623 5.91 -9.06 2.77
N PHE A 624 7.03 -8.43 2.43
CA PHE A 624 7.95 -7.79 3.37
C PHE A 624 7.64 -6.29 3.60
N GLY A 625 6.66 -5.76 2.88
CA GLY A 625 6.16 -4.39 3.04
C GLY A 625 5.06 -4.28 4.11
N GLY A 626 4.90 -3.05 4.61
CA GLY A 626 3.79 -2.66 5.47
C GLY A 626 2.49 -2.51 4.69
N PHE A 627 1.41 -2.22 5.41
CA PHE A 627 0.14 -1.76 4.86
C PHE A 627 -0.72 -1.14 5.97
N ARG A 628 -1.82 -0.48 5.60
CA ARG A 628 -2.85 0.02 6.52
C ARG A 628 -4.21 -0.52 6.11
N THR A 629 -5.00 -0.99 7.07
CA THR A 629 -6.38 -1.49 6.82
C THR A 629 -7.41 -0.44 7.18
N LEU A 630 -8.64 -0.60 6.68
CA LEU A 630 -9.77 0.25 7.05
C LEU A 630 -10.00 0.25 8.56
N ALA A 631 -9.97 -0.94 9.18
CA ALA A 631 -10.22 -1.10 10.61
C ALA A 631 -9.13 -0.41 11.47
N ALA A 632 -7.85 -0.62 11.12
CA ALA A 632 -6.74 0.03 11.80
C ALA A 632 -6.77 1.56 11.58
N ASN A 633 -7.13 2.02 10.39
CA ASN A 633 -7.27 3.44 10.09
C ASN A 633 -8.31 4.12 10.97
N ILE A 634 -9.51 3.54 11.08
CA ILE A 634 -10.58 4.04 11.95
C ILE A 634 -10.12 4.06 13.41
N ALA A 635 -9.47 3.00 13.89
CA ALA A 635 -9.03 2.92 15.28
C ALA A 635 -7.99 3.99 15.66
N VAL A 636 -7.10 4.36 14.72
CA VAL A 636 -6.04 5.34 14.97
C VAL A 636 -6.57 6.77 14.87
N GLU A 637 -7.33 7.08 13.82
CA GLU A 637 -7.62 8.48 13.48
C GLU A 637 -8.93 8.98 14.06
N LEU A 638 -9.90 8.10 14.35
CA LEU A 638 -11.19 8.54 14.89
C LEU A 638 -11.09 9.25 16.25
N PRO A 639 -10.21 8.84 17.19
CA PRO A 639 -10.00 9.57 18.43
C PRO A 639 -9.42 10.98 18.25
N GLU A 640 -8.66 11.20 17.17
CA GLU A 640 -7.95 12.46 16.90
C GLU A 640 -8.71 13.39 15.95
N ALA A 641 -9.64 12.85 15.16
CA ALA A 641 -10.39 13.59 14.16
C ALA A 641 -11.39 14.60 14.77
N PRO A 642 -11.32 15.90 14.42
CA PRO A 642 -12.26 16.90 14.92
C PRO A 642 -13.69 16.62 14.48
N LYS A 643 -14.63 16.68 15.43
CA LYS A 643 -16.05 16.39 15.15
C LYS A 643 -16.63 17.39 14.15
N GLY A 644 -17.25 16.87 13.09
CA GLY A 644 -17.98 17.66 12.09
C GLY A 644 -17.20 17.94 10.80
N GLU A 645 -15.87 17.79 10.83
CA GLU A 645 -15.00 17.99 9.67
C GLU A 645 -15.09 16.85 8.64
N THR A 646 -14.60 17.11 7.43
CA THR A 646 -14.56 16.15 6.32
C THR A 646 -13.83 14.88 6.72
N HIS A 647 -12.68 14.98 7.38
CA HIS A 647 -11.88 13.83 7.80
C HIS A 647 -12.66 12.89 8.74
N TYR A 648 -13.31 13.44 9.77
CA TYR A 648 -14.15 12.68 10.70
C TYR A 648 -15.24 11.89 9.96
N ARG A 649 -15.92 12.52 8.99
CA ARG A 649 -16.98 11.88 8.19
C ARG A 649 -16.45 10.81 7.26
N VAL A 650 -15.26 11.02 6.67
CA VAL A 650 -14.57 10.01 5.85
C VAL A 650 -14.26 8.76 6.68
N LEU A 651 -13.92 8.90 7.97
CA LEU A 651 -13.74 7.73 8.85
C LEU A 651 -15.03 6.94 9.09
N PHE A 652 -16.18 7.61 9.21
CA PHE A 652 -17.48 6.91 9.23
C PHE A 652 -17.77 6.20 7.92
N LEU A 653 -17.44 6.84 6.79
CA LEU A 653 -17.55 6.22 5.48
C LEU A 653 -16.63 5.01 5.34
N CYS A 654 -15.39 5.06 5.86
CA CYS A 654 -14.51 3.90 5.94
C CYS A 654 -15.16 2.75 6.73
N GLY A 655 -15.85 3.05 7.82
CA GLY A 655 -16.63 2.07 8.59
C GLY A 655 -17.78 1.46 7.78
N LEU A 656 -18.53 2.30 7.05
CA LEU A 656 -19.59 1.86 6.14
C LEU A 656 -19.04 1.00 4.99
N VAL A 657 -17.90 1.36 4.42
CA VAL A 657 -17.23 0.62 3.35
C VAL A 657 -16.73 -0.72 3.86
N LEU A 658 -16.14 -0.78 5.06
CA LEU A 658 -15.74 -2.04 5.70
C LEU A 658 -16.96 -2.95 5.93
N PHE A 659 -18.06 -2.39 6.43
CA PHE A 659 -19.33 -3.10 6.60
C PHE A 659 -19.86 -3.62 5.25
N LEU A 660 -19.92 -2.78 4.22
CA LEU A 660 -20.41 -3.18 2.90
C LEU A 660 -19.51 -4.26 2.27
N MET A 661 -18.19 -4.10 2.39
CA MET A 661 -17.22 -5.07 1.88
C MET A 661 -17.39 -6.43 2.57
N THR A 662 -17.47 -6.46 3.89
CA THR A 662 -17.72 -7.70 4.64
C THR A 662 -19.07 -8.30 4.31
N PHE A 663 -20.12 -7.49 4.18
CA PHE A 663 -21.45 -7.93 3.78
C PHE A 663 -21.46 -8.56 2.40
N VAL A 664 -20.86 -7.91 1.39
CA VAL A 664 -20.78 -8.42 0.02
C VAL A 664 -19.99 -9.72 -0.02
N ILE A 665 -18.83 -9.79 0.62
CA ILE A 665 -18.01 -11.01 0.64
C ILE A 665 -18.75 -12.16 1.32
N ASN A 666 -19.38 -11.91 2.48
CA ASN A 666 -20.17 -12.92 3.18
C ASN A 666 -21.39 -13.38 2.38
N THR A 667 -22.03 -12.48 1.64
CA THR A 667 -23.17 -12.80 0.77
C THR A 667 -22.73 -13.66 -0.42
N CYS A 668 -21.66 -13.26 -1.13
CA CYS A 668 -21.07 -14.04 -2.22
C CYS A 668 -20.66 -15.43 -1.73
N ALA A 669 -20.09 -15.52 -0.53
CA ALA A 669 -19.74 -16.78 0.09
C ALA A 669 -20.94 -17.67 0.37
N GLU A 670 -22.02 -17.14 0.95
CA GLU A 670 -23.22 -17.93 1.20
C GLU A 670 -23.86 -18.44 -0.10
N ILE A 671 -23.82 -17.65 -1.18
CA ILE A 671 -24.24 -18.10 -2.52
C ILE A 671 -23.39 -19.28 -3.00
N VAL A 672 -22.05 -19.18 -2.91
CA VAL A 672 -21.14 -20.27 -3.30
C VAL A 672 -21.39 -21.51 -2.45
N ARG A 673 -21.61 -21.35 -1.14
CA ARG A 673 -21.91 -22.45 -0.21
C ARG A 673 -23.18 -23.19 -0.63
N GLN A 674 -24.25 -22.47 -1.00
CA GLN A 674 -25.50 -23.08 -1.46
C GLN A 674 -25.28 -23.90 -2.74
N VAL A 675 -24.48 -23.39 -3.68
CA VAL A 675 -24.12 -24.11 -4.90
C VAL A 675 -23.34 -25.39 -4.59
N VAL A 676 -22.35 -25.31 -3.70
CA VAL A 676 -21.58 -26.49 -3.24
C VAL A 676 -22.50 -27.51 -2.58
N ARG A 677 -23.41 -27.06 -1.69
CA ARG A 677 -24.36 -27.93 -1.01
C ARG A 677 -25.30 -28.64 -1.99
N ALA A 678 -25.82 -27.93 -2.99
CA ALA A 678 -26.69 -28.49 -4.01
C ALA A 678 -25.99 -29.60 -4.82
N ARG A 679 -24.70 -29.40 -5.17
CA ARG A 679 -23.90 -30.42 -5.85
C ARG A 679 -23.63 -31.64 -4.97
N THR A 680 -23.39 -31.44 -3.67
CA THR A 680 -23.11 -32.53 -2.73
C THR A 680 -24.37 -33.30 -2.31
N ALA A 681 -25.55 -32.69 -2.39
CA ALA A 681 -26.82 -33.36 -2.03
C ALA A 681 -27.28 -34.41 -3.06
N GLY A 682 -26.70 -34.40 -4.27
CA GLY A 682 -26.92 -35.42 -5.30
C GLY A 682 -25.91 -36.57 -5.30
N LEU A 683 -24.91 -36.54 -4.39
CA LEU A 683 -23.93 -37.59 -4.14
C LEU A 683 -24.33 -38.37 -2.87
#